data_AF-A0A954C5U7-F1
#
_entry.id   AF-A0A954C5U7-F1
#
_cell.length_a   1.000
_cell.length_b   1.000
_cell.length_c   1.000
_cell.angle_alpha   90.00
_cell.angle_beta   90.00
_cell.angle_gamma   90.00
#
_symmetry.space_group_name_H-M   'P 1'
#
loop_
_entity.id
_entity.type
_entity.pdbx_description
1 polymer ?
#
loop_
_entity_poly.entity_id
_entity_poly.type
_entity_poly.pdbx_seq_one_letter_code
_entity_poly.pdbx_strand_id
1 'polypeptide(L)'
;MRRNSGVLLGLLLCLVGGARAQEGDPRFGMEFEFAGRGNRIVRFEEMPFENYERLLRVVVEHFGGDPSTIRRVDFTKPTTLPAYPDGKRPLFKAEWDDPRGRTWTIEPEYVASMGLDGYELVTPVLDDTTDLERILDKLAASGLVREGLKSGVHLTVGGERLVGPGGDARALTNLILLHENLEPLLRRMFQPVRGGGHSNRFARSLAVDHPQLLEAIGALPAEGRTVEALTELFARYDAREAEIQGSKIGESSQSKMWKYRSLNLAKILPINPEHGASHRVVEFRMFDLGTPEAHRLQARLYRRLVRYAAELAARGERVTYRPRAPMPAGEDPSVYNTPQDAEEAKREARALLERLGLDPTEFEGLLERSIRPRELYTRAEFDERITTLGEGSTDFRYRFELRGKGWGVVALLQPIDPEVRARWGSMSQGDRRAYFERVVGDQPLRMAEHFTPDTGRFAWLSGQLEVDREGFWRLGSSEFSALGELEARLREAKALAGRSADAVQLSVRDTAPQWERLEGQRARVEAYFARAARWVFVRRVEALRTARTFDAGAAGSLHAQVRLNSLDRTSGVQHLDAEIVGLASAIEDVTTLARLVTHQLRAHAWGDFAGVPLDPARPSRLLEEYARHLSQVEGAELTETRKAIVEALAAGTIGASAEAIVAPLLPWAEESGLPETTRRELRYAKEDYLSWLHREVQRIEGGVYASDPALTSAEGLHEQTRIRLEIGRRVKAWFAESGLSDGLLRSLLPRSEPTAPRRVVPPKLEPLKPRAPEPPKLEVAELEVSKLEPVKRQGPGIAQPSPSGPGGAPPTVDRLAAWRTPHGRVDWKRFAREKSKVEAAGLAHFGLGLFLKELAVAVKTGDRLYVEEFFDALLTTDFYVEYGLFVAGARMGELTYTRYLQRYVKPRFVNSVLKTNLVLATGLALPALVHGRLEGKAFAISLGSLGLSSGLVHGGTRAIKWVVDLRKARTVGAASRTGLALGRLTRAGAWFYSAAELAVILYVADEFEQTANAYFDREAAKKAIGQAGEAFLDQVRDSNATPEAITAAAEAYDVAWTSYRDFLYAPLFATEAQVARRMEGLAETAKELADKRAEALARLRRLPQLRSRIERDHGSLEGYADHLVELDEASLQVQLDRILASYERERGELLERVYDGERRPGRYLTVDVDFLQASTRSGSIVWRRQLRDRPSPNRLQAYEDELEVLALAADLLAGRPALASALEAYAERVRATRAADDQLAHGDSGVVDLTPAKLGIVDQLQPR
;
A
#
# COMPACT_ATOMS: atom_id res chain seq x y z
N MET A 1 84.00 22.22 6.50
CA MET A 1 82.72 21.83 5.87
C MET A 1 81.63 21.74 6.93
N ARG A 2 81.12 22.90 7.37
CA ARG A 2 79.95 23.08 8.24
C ARG A 2 79.03 24.04 7.51
N ARG A 3 78.01 23.54 6.81
CA ARG A 3 76.85 24.26 6.23
C ARG A 3 76.11 23.22 5.38
N ASN A 4 74.95 22.76 5.86
CA ASN A 4 73.81 22.17 5.10
C ASN A 4 72.89 21.26 5.93
N SER A 5 73.00 21.23 7.26
CA SER A 5 72.04 20.49 8.11
C SER A 5 70.79 21.29 8.50
N GLY A 6 70.68 22.57 8.11
CA GLY A 6 69.55 23.45 8.49
C GLY A 6 68.35 23.44 7.53
N VAL A 7 68.55 23.03 6.26
CA VAL A 7 67.49 23.11 5.23
C VAL A 7 66.62 21.85 5.20
N LEU A 8 67.17 20.69 5.57
CA LEU A 8 66.40 19.44 5.59
C LEU A 8 65.42 19.35 6.78
N LEU A 9 65.74 19.99 7.91
CA LEU A 9 64.85 20.03 9.08
C LEU A 9 63.70 21.04 8.89
N GLY A 10 63.94 22.13 8.14
CA GLY A 10 62.90 23.08 7.74
C GLY A 10 61.91 22.50 6.73
N LEU A 11 62.37 21.69 5.77
CA LEU A 11 61.48 21.04 4.80
C LEU A 11 60.68 19.88 5.39
N LEU A 12 61.21 19.14 6.38
CA LEU A 12 60.43 18.12 7.10
C LEU A 12 59.40 18.72 8.06
N LEU A 13 59.61 19.95 8.57
CA LEU A 13 58.62 20.65 9.38
C LEU A 13 57.49 21.30 8.54
N CYS A 14 57.75 21.64 7.27
CA CYS A 14 56.71 22.15 6.37
C CYS A 14 55.79 21.05 5.79
N LEU A 15 56.25 19.79 5.71
CA LEU A 15 55.45 18.69 5.16
C LEU A 15 54.56 17.97 6.20
N VAL A 16 54.67 18.33 7.48
CA VAL A 16 53.79 17.84 8.58
C VAL A 16 52.92 18.97 9.13
N GLY A 17 52.93 20.14 8.47
CA GLY A 17 52.07 21.28 8.80
C GLY A 17 50.62 21.03 8.40
N GLY A 18 49.92 20.14 9.11
CA GLY A 18 48.46 20.16 9.12
C GLY A 18 48.03 21.57 9.49
N ALA A 19 47.17 22.19 8.66
CA ALA A 19 46.69 23.54 8.88
C ALA A 19 45.96 23.61 10.24
N ARG A 20 46.69 24.01 11.29
CA ARG A 20 46.07 24.36 12.57
C ARG A 20 45.05 25.45 12.29
N ALA A 21 43.87 25.31 12.87
CA ALA A 21 42.85 26.37 12.80
C ALA A 21 43.50 27.71 13.15
N GLN A 22 43.20 28.74 12.37
CA GLN A 22 43.69 30.07 12.68
C GLN A 22 43.08 30.49 14.00
N GLU A 23 43.86 31.20 14.82
CA GLU A 23 43.37 31.76 16.07
C GLU A 23 42.12 32.60 15.78
N GLY A 24 40.99 32.16 16.33
CA GLY A 24 39.68 32.80 16.10
C GLY A 24 38.84 32.22 14.96
N ASP A 25 39.18 31.09 14.34
CA ASP A 25 38.21 30.38 13.50
C ASP A 25 37.05 29.82 14.36
N PRO A 26 35.80 29.84 13.87
CA PRO A 26 34.68 29.22 14.57
C PRO A 26 35.02 27.76 14.90
N ARG A 27 34.77 27.36 16.13
CA ARG A 27 34.89 25.96 16.54
C ARG A 27 33.80 25.17 15.79
N PHE A 28 34.06 23.90 15.45
CA PHE A 28 33.08 23.07 14.75
C PHE A 28 32.88 21.72 15.47
N GLY A 29 31.65 21.25 15.58
CA GLY A 29 31.36 19.87 15.94
C GLY A 29 30.74 19.16 14.73
N MET A 30 30.55 17.88 14.86
CA MET A 30 29.77 17.07 13.94
C MET A 30 28.91 16.11 14.73
N GLU A 31 27.71 15.90 14.23
CA GLU A 31 26.81 14.86 14.66
C GLU A 31 26.87 13.78 13.60
N PHE A 32 27.47 12.65 13.96
CA PHE A 32 27.49 11.47 13.11
C PHE A 32 26.39 10.56 13.55
N GLU A 33 25.31 10.53 12.77
CA GLU A 33 24.42 9.39 12.86
C GLU A 33 25.21 8.18 12.35
N PHE A 34 25.21 7.08 13.09
CA PHE A 34 25.78 5.79 12.72
C PHE A 34 24.70 4.71 12.76
N ALA A 35 24.62 3.90 11.71
CA ALA A 35 24.04 2.57 11.80
C ALA A 35 25.14 1.60 12.30
N GLY A 36 24.98 1.06 13.51
CA GLY A 36 25.94 0.10 14.06
C GLY A 36 26.08 -1.15 13.18
N ARG A 37 27.29 -1.70 13.07
CA ARG A 37 27.53 -2.95 12.34
C ARG A 37 27.06 -4.14 13.19
N GLY A 38 26.20 -5.01 12.66
CA GLY A 38 25.70 -6.21 13.36
C GLY A 38 24.75 -5.93 14.54
N ASN A 39 24.56 -4.67 14.91
CA ASN A 39 23.46 -4.27 15.75
C ASN A 39 22.22 -4.23 14.86
N ARG A 40 21.37 -5.25 15.05
CA ARG A 40 19.93 -5.15 14.78
C ARG A 40 19.53 -3.71 15.01
N ILE A 41 18.70 -3.19 14.12
CA ILE A 41 17.90 -2.09 14.55
C ILE A 41 16.86 -2.65 15.53
N VAL A 42 17.30 -2.78 16.77
CA VAL A 42 16.50 -3.13 17.94
C VAL A 42 15.89 -1.86 18.48
N ARG A 43 14.76 -1.98 19.17
CA ARG A 43 14.24 -0.84 19.92
C ARG A 43 15.28 -0.41 20.96
N PHE A 44 15.44 0.89 21.24
CA PHE A 44 16.46 1.38 22.18
C PHE A 44 16.44 0.68 23.55
N GLU A 45 15.27 0.20 23.97
CA GLU A 45 15.07 -0.51 25.24
C GLU A 45 15.71 -1.91 25.25
N GLU A 46 15.97 -2.48 24.08
CA GLU A 46 16.61 -3.78 23.90
C GLU A 46 18.12 -3.66 23.66
N MET A 47 18.65 -2.44 23.55
CA MET A 47 20.09 -2.21 23.37
C MET A 47 20.84 -2.19 24.70
N PRO A 48 21.92 -2.97 24.85
CA PRO A 48 22.81 -2.88 26.00
C PRO A 48 23.64 -1.59 25.97
N PHE A 49 23.98 -1.04 27.15
CA PHE A 49 24.81 0.15 27.29
C PHE A 49 26.23 -0.06 26.74
N GLU A 50 26.71 -1.30 26.84
CA GLU A 50 28.00 -1.78 26.37
C GLU A 50 28.24 -1.45 24.89
N ASN A 51 27.19 -1.34 24.07
CA ASN A 51 27.31 -0.92 22.67
C ASN A 51 27.72 0.56 22.54
N TYR A 52 27.11 1.44 23.34
CA TYR A 52 27.43 2.87 23.39
C TYR A 52 28.83 3.07 23.95
N GLU A 53 29.17 2.32 25.00
CA GLU A 53 30.50 2.33 25.61
C GLU A 53 31.58 1.89 24.63
N ARG A 54 31.37 0.81 23.85
CA ARG A 54 32.34 0.33 22.84
C ARG A 54 32.61 1.36 21.75
N LEU A 55 31.59 2.07 21.28
CA LEU A 55 31.77 3.14 20.29
C LEU A 55 32.55 4.31 20.89
N LEU A 56 32.16 4.77 22.08
CA LEU A 56 32.80 5.90 22.74
C LEU A 56 34.24 5.58 23.16
N ARG A 57 34.55 4.33 23.52
CA ARG A 57 35.90 3.85 23.85
C ARG A 57 36.93 4.18 22.78
N VAL A 58 36.58 4.09 21.50
CA VAL A 58 37.49 4.45 20.39
C VAL A 58 37.91 5.92 20.46
N VAL A 59 36.96 6.79 20.84
CA VAL A 59 37.20 8.23 21.05
C VAL A 59 38.06 8.45 22.29
N VAL A 60 37.74 7.79 23.41
CA VAL A 60 38.50 7.87 24.66
C VAL A 60 39.97 7.49 24.44
N GLU A 61 40.19 6.32 23.83
CA GLU A 61 41.52 5.80 23.53
C GLU A 61 42.26 6.69 22.52
N HIS A 62 41.55 7.32 21.58
CA HIS A 62 42.16 8.27 20.63
C HIS A 62 42.83 9.45 21.36
N PHE A 63 42.20 9.97 22.42
CA PHE A 63 42.70 11.09 23.21
C PHE A 63 43.54 10.64 24.43
N GLY A 64 43.86 9.34 24.55
CA GLY A 64 44.64 8.80 25.66
C GLY A 64 43.92 8.82 27.02
N GLY A 65 42.59 8.86 27.02
CA GLY A 65 41.77 8.74 28.22
C GLY A 65 41.62 7.30 28.70
N ASP A 66 41.05 7.12 29.89
CA ASP A 66 40.67 5.82 30.44
C ASP A 66 39.21 5.50 30.09
N PRO A 67 38.92 4.44 29.31
CA PRO A 67 37.55 4.04 28.98
C PRO A 67 36.66 3.76 30.20
N SER A 68 37.22 3.47 31.38
CA SER A 68 36.46 3.27 32.61
C SER A 68 35.74 4.55 33.09
N THR A 69 36.10 5.72 32.55
CA THR A 69 35.47 7.01 32.88
C THR A 69 34.27 7.35 31.99
N ILE A 70 33.90 6.48 31.05
CA ILE A 70 32.66 6.61 30.28
C ILE A 70 31.46 6.52 31.23
N ARG A 71 30.61 7.54 31.21
CA ARG A 71 29.43 7.66 32.07
C ARG A 71 28.17 7.26 31.30
N ARG A 72 27.33 6.42 31.91
CA ARG A 72 25.93 6.26 31.49
C ARG A 72 25.12 7.42 32.02
N VAL A 73 24.40 8.11 31.14
CA VAL A 73 23.47 9.19 31.51
C VAL A 73 22.09 8.84 31.00
N ASP A 74 21.19 8.52 31.93
CA ASP A 74 19.79 8.27 31.62
C ASP A 74 19.05 9.62 31.42
N PHE A 75 18.15 9.66 30.45
CA PHE A 75 17.35 10.84 30.12
C PHE A 75 16.00 10.44 29.51
N THR A 76 15.11 11.38 29.27
CA THR A 76 13.80 11.10 28.64
C THR A 76 13.62 11.93 27.37
N LYS A 77 13.17 11.31 26.27
CA LYS A 77 12.69 12.04 25.06
C LYS A 77 11.16 11.97 25.02
N PRO A 78 10.44 13.04 24.64
CA PRO A 78 9.01 12.98 24.37
C PRO A 78 8.68 11.91 23.32
N THR A 79 7.54 11.24 23.46
CA THR A 79 7.10 10.19 22.54
C THR A 79 5.58 10.09 22.48
N THR A 80 5.06 9.71 21.31
CA THR A 80 3.65 9.35 21.10
C THR A 80 3.43 7.84 21.10
N LEU A 81 4.48 7.05 21.38
CA LEU A 81 4.38 5.60 21.40
C LEU A 81 3.45 5.15 22.54
N PRO A 82 2.41 4.34 22.27
CA PRO A 82 1.44 3.92 23.30
C PRO A 82 2.03 3.20 24.51
N ALA A 83 3.24 2.64 24.37
CA ALA A 83 3.97 1.97 25.46
C ALA A 83 4.45 2.93 26.57
N TYR A 84 4.44 4.24 26.31
CA TYR A 84 4.87 5.28 27.26
C TYR A 84 3.70 6.23 27.54
N PRO A 85 2.78 5.86 28.45
CA PRO A 85 1.53 6.60 28.69
C PRO A 85 1.74 7.98 29.31
N ASP A 86 2.93 8.27 29.85
CA ASP A 86 3.34 9.59 30.31
C ASP A 86 3.86 10.50 29.17
N GLY A 87 3.87 9.99 27.94
CA GLY A 87 4.40 10.67 26.76
C GLY A 87 5.92 10.82 26.77
N LYS A 88 6.64 10.09 27.63
CA LYS A 88 8.10 10.20 27.78
C LYS A 88 8.76 8.83 27.68
N ARG A 89 9.68 8.67 26.73
CA ARG A 89 10.49 7.47 26.56
C ARG A 89 11.77 7.59 27.38
N PRO A 90 12.03 6.73 28.37
CA PRO A 90 13.33 6.65 29.03
C PRO A 90 14.36 6.11 28.05
N LEU A 91 15.50 6.80 27.99
CA LEU A 91 16.63 6.51 27.12
C LEU A 91 17.91 6.71 27.93
N PHE A 92 19.04 6.31 27.36
CA PHE A 92 20.35 6.56 27.95
C PHE A 92 21.35 6.89 26.86
N LYS A 93 22.40 7.64 27.21
CA LYS A 93 23.54 7.97 26.36
C LYS A 93 24.84 7.63 27.08
N ALA A 94 25.91 7.44 26.31
CA ALA A 94 27.26 7.38 26.86
C ALA A 94 27.90 8.76 26.75
N GLU A 95 28.44 9.27 27.85
CA GLU A 95 29.16 10.54 27.91
C GLU A 95 30.61 10.32 28.36
N TRP A 96 31.53 11.12 27.82
CA TRP A 96 32.91 11.15 28.28
C TRP A 96 33.49 12.56 28.14
N ASP A 97 34.15 13.04 29.18
CA ASP A 97 34.83 14.34 29.16
C ASP A 97 36.31 14.11 28.83
N ASP A 98 36.77 14.74 27.75
CA ASP A 98 38.17 14.62 27.34
C ASP A 98 39.12 15.46 28.23
N PRO A 99 40.45 15.28 28.12
CA PRO A 99 41.41 16.03 28.93
C PRO A 99 41.34 17.57 28.78
N ARG A 100 40.61 18.07 27.78
CA ARG A 100 40.36 19.50 27.56
C ARG A 100 39.02 19.96 28.14
N GLY A 101 38.30 19.08 28.84
CA GLY A 101 36.99 19.33 29.43
C GLY A 101 35.85 19.36 28.41
N ARG A 102 36.02 18.74 27.24
CA ARG A 102 34.97 18.67 26.20
C ARG A 102 34.19 17.36 26.32
N THR A 103 32.86 17.43 26.30
CA THR A 103 31.99 16.25 26.43
C THR A 103 31.69 15.61 25.08
N TRP A 104 32.12 14.36 24.92
CA TRP A 104 31.76 13.48 23.81
C TRP A 104 30.56 12.63 24.18
N THR A 105 29.60 12.49 23.26
CA THR A 105 28.37 11.75 23.53
C THR A 105 28.06 10.75 22.42
N ILE A 106 27.70 9.52 22.78
CA ILE A 106 26.93 8.62 21.90
C ILE A 106 25.50 8.60 22.44
N GLU A 107 24.54 9.08 21.66
CA GLU A 107 23.13 9.09 22.05
C GLU A 107 22.23 8.34 21.07
N PRO A 108 21.06 7.88 21.55
CA PRO A 108 20.04 7.27 20.70
C PRO A 108 19.35 8.31 19.81
N GLU A 109 19.37 8.13 18.49
CA GLU A 109 18.61 8.93 17.53
C GLU A 109 17.65 8.07 16.68
N TYR A 110 16.38 8.49 16.63
CA TYR A 110 15.36 7.79 15.85
C TYR A 110 15.54 8.09 14.36
N VAL A 111 15.97 7.11 13.58
CA VAL A 111 16.16 7.25 12.13
C VAL A 111 14.80 7.07 11.45
N ALA A 112 14.10 8.19 11.28
CA ALA A 112 12.72 8.24 10.80
C ALA A 112 12.48 7.56 9.43
N SER A 113 13.50 7.46 8.58
CA SER A 113 13.38 6.82 7.25
C SER A 113 13.27 5.30 7.30
N MET A 114 13.71 4.65 8.38
CA MET A 114 13.73 3.18 8.48
C MET A 114 12.75 2.63 9.51
N GLY A 115 12.12 3.49 10.33
CA GLY A 115 11.22 3.07 11.41
C GLY A 115 11.96 2.39 12.58
N LEU A 116 13.23 2.76 12.75
CA LEU A 116 14.26 1.92 13.33
C LEU A 116 15.30 2.83 14.03
N ASP A 117 15.70 2.47 15.26
CA ASP A 117 16.57 3.22 16.17
C ASP A 117 18.07 3.14 15.80
N GLY A 118 18.79 4.27 15.75
CA GLY A 118 20.23 4.38 15.41
C GLY A 118 21.06 5.11 16.48
N TYR A 119 22.38 5.20 16.29
CA TYR A 119 23.26 5.94 17.19
C TYR A 119 23.60 7.31 16.59
N GLU A 120 23.81 8.31 17.43
CA GLU A 120 24.38 9.59 17.05
C GLU A 120 25.62 9.84 17.92
N LEU A 121 26.80 9.87 17.31
CA LEU A 121 27.98 10.44 17.94
C LEU A 121 27.89 11.95 17.81
N VAL A 122 27.53 12.58 18.91
CA VAL A 122 27.59 14.03 19.06
C VAL A 122 29.00 14.36 19.51
N THR A 123 29.80 14.87 18.58
CA THR A 123 31.13 15.36 18.92
C THR A 123 31.02 16.74 19.57
N PRO A 124 31.85 17.04 20.58
CA PRO A 124 31.94 18.39 21.09
C PRO A 124 32.50 19.30 20.01
N VAL A 125 32.44 20.59 20.25
CA VAL A 125 33.05 21.55 19.35
C VAL A 125 34.57 21.39 19.36
N LEU A 126 35.14 21.01 18.22
CA LEU A 126 36.55 20.76 17.96
C LEU A 126 37.23 21.97 17.31
N ASP A 127 38.53 22.09 17.58
CA ASP A 127 39.37 23.14 17.02
C ASP A 127 40.06 22.68 15.73
N ASP A 128 40.31 21.37 15.57
CA ASP A 128 41.06 20.77 14.47
C ASP A 128 40.22 19.72 13.73
N THR A 129 40.02 19.90 12.42
CA THR A 129 39.29 18.96 11.56
C THR A 129 40.02 17.64 11.38
N THR A 130 41.35 17.62 11.54
CA THR A 130 42.15 16.39 11.40
C THR A 130 41.96 15.45 12.59
N ASP A 131 41.68 15.98 13.79
CA ASP A 131 41.30 15.15 14.94
C ASP A 131 40.03 14.36 14.61
N LEU A 132 39.09 15.01 13.93
CA LEU A 132 37.86 14.36 13.53
C LEU A 132 38.08 13.29 12.45
N GLU A 133 38.84 13.60 11.40
CA GLU A 133 39.21 12.60 10.38
C GLU A 133 39.82 11.36 11.03
N ARG A 134 40.80 11.53 11.94
CA ARG A 134 41.43 10.40 12.63
C ARG A 134 40.46 9.63 13.52
N ILE A 135 39.49 10.29 14.14
CA ILE A 135 38.46 9.61 14.95
C ILE A 135 37.53 8.82 14.04
N LEU A 136 37.10 9.38 12.92
CA LEU A 136 36.27 8.68 11.94
C LEU A 136 37.00 7.50 11.31
N ASP A 137 38.28 7.66 10.96
CA ASP A 137 39.11 6.58 10.44
C ASP A 137 39.25 5.47 11.50
N LYS A 138 39.44 5.82 12.77
CA LYS A 138 39.48 4.83 13.87
C LYS A 138 38.12 4.17 14.10
N LEU A 139 37.02 4.91 14.02
CA LEU A 139 35.67 4.37 14.16
C LEU A 139 35.31 3.44 12.99
N ALA A 140 35.68 3.81 11.76
CA ALA A 140 35.55 2.95 10.58
C ALA A 140 36.41 1.69 10.74
N ALA A 141 37.69 1.85 11.12
CA ALA A 141 38.61 0.73 11.34
C ALA A 141 38.24 -0.17 12.52
N SER A 142 37.48 0.35 13.51
CA SER A 142 37.03 -0.43 14.67
C SER A 142 36.08 -1.57 14.29
N GLY A 143 35.48 -1.52 13.10
CA GLY A 143 34.46 -2.47 12.66
C GLY A 143 33.13 -2.34 13.41
N LEU A 144 32.97 -1.37 14.31
CA LEU A 144 31.74 -1.12 15.05
C LEU A 144 30.70 -0.34 14.23
N VAL A 145 31.14 0.38 13.18
CA VAL A 145 30.30 1.18 12.28
C VAL A 145 30.23 0.50 10.91
N ARG A 146 29.02 0.46 10.32
CA ARG A 146 28.74 -0.16 9.02
C ARG A 146 29.18 0.80 7.90
N GLU A 147 30.27 0.50 7.20
CA GLU A 147 30.62 1.20 5.94
C GLU A 147 29.53 0.88 4.89
N GLY A 148 28.61 1.81 4.66
CA GLY A 148 27.61 1.68 3.60
C GLY A 148 26.25 2.31 3.93
N LEU A 149 25.80 2.24 5.18
CA LEU A 149 24.61 2.96 5.62
C LEU A 149 25.04 4.33 6.12
N LYS A 150 25.21 5.25 5.18
CA LYS A 150 25.54 6.65 5.42
C LYS A 150 24.34 7.35 6.08
N SER A 151 24.18 7.11 7.36
CA SER A 151 23.32 7.85 8.26
C SER A 151 23.76 9.33 8.27
N GLY A 152 22.83 10.25 8.55
CA GLY A 152 23.04 11.68 8.30
C GLY A 152 24.26 12.19 9.06
N VAL A 153 25.10 12.97 8.39
CA VAL A 153 26.13 13.76 9.08
C VAL A 153 25.70 15.20 9.06
N HIS A 154 25.67 15.79 10.24
CA HIS A 154 25.41 17.20 10.41
C HIS A 154 26.67 17.87 10.92
N LEU A 155 27.08 18.95 10.26
CA LEU A 155 28.17 19.78 10.77
C LEU A 155 27.59 20.85 11.68
N THR A 156 27.96 20.84 12.95
CA THR A 156 27.66 21.95 13.85
C THR A 156 28.82 22.94 13.83
N VAL A 157 28.52 24.23 13.72
CA VAL A 157 29.53 25.30 13.81
C VAL A 157 29.12 26.25 14.92
N GLY A 158 30.10 26.61 15.75
CA GLY A 158 29.95 27.61 16.80
C GLY A 158 29.40 28.91 16.24
N GLY A 159 28.24 29.31 16.75
CA GLY A 159 27.50 30.50 16.38
C GLY A 159 27.71 31.66 17.35
N GLU A 160 28.72 31.62 18.23
CA GLU A 160 28.95 32.66 19.24
C GLU A 160 29.20 34.04 18.63
N ARG A 161 29.64 34.09 17.36
CA ARG A 161 29.83 35.33 16.58
C ARG A 161 28.64 35.69 15.68
N LEU A 162 27.65 34.82 15.59
CA LEU A 162 26.45 35.05 14.78
C LEU A 162 25.38 35.84 15.53
N VAL A 163 25.40 35.73 16.86
CA VAL A 163 24.51 36.45 17.77
C VAL A 163 25.36 37.23 18.80
N GLY A 164 25.39 38.55 18.64
CA GLY A 164 26.09 39.46 19.53
C GLY A 164 25.36 39.71 20.85
N PRO A 165 25.98 40.46 21.78
CA PRO A 165 25.32 40.94 23.00
C PRO A 165 24.03 41.69 22.67
N GLY A 166 22.99 41.49 23.48
CA GLY A 166 21.69 42.14 23.27
C GLY A 166 20.85 41.59 22.11
N GLY A 167 21.19 40.41 21.59
CA GLY A 167 20.39 39.73 20.56
C GLY A 167 20.68 40.19 19.12
N ASP A 168 21.75 40.96 18.87
CA ASP A 168 22.16 41.36 17.52
C ASP A 168 22.45 40.12 16.66
N ALA A 169 21.60 39.87 15.67
CA ALA A 169 21.65 38.71 14.79
C ALA A 169 22.02 39.08 13.35
N ARG A 170 22.64 40.25 13.11
CA ARG A 170 23.03 40.67 11.75
C ARG A 170 23.90 39.65 11.02
N ALA A 171 24.84 39.04 11.74
CA ALA A 171 25.70 38.00 11.21
C ALA A 171 24.93 36.70 10.91
N LEU A 172 23.99 36.31 11.78
CA LEU A 172 23.09 35.18 11.53
C LEU A 172 22.20 35.40 10.30
N THR A 173 21.60 36.58 10.17
CA THR A 173 20.82 36.96 8.98
C THR A 173 21.66 36.85 7.71
N ASN A 174 22.89 37.38 7.73
CA ASN A 174 23.81 37.27 6.60
C ASN A 174 24.14 35.81 6.29
N LEU A 175 24.35 34.96 7.30
CA LEU A 175 24.61 33.53 7.11
C LEU A 175 23.43 32.81 6.45
N ILE A 176 22.19 33.03 6.92
CA ILE A 176 20.99 32.41 6.35
C ILE A 176 20.88 32.73 4.87
N LEU A 177 20.93 34.01 4.51
CA LEU A 177 20.77 34.45 3.12
C LEU A 177 21.95 34.02 2.26
N LEU A 178 23.18 34.08 2.80
CA LEU A 178 24.37 33.63 2.08
C LEU A 178 24.32 32.13 1.80
N HIS A 179 23.97 31.32 2.81
CA HIS A 179 23.82 29.88 2.65
C HIS A 179 22.78 29.53 1.59
N GLU A 180 21.57 30.09 1.69
CA GLU A 180 20.48 29.75 0.77
C GLU A 180 20.73 30.22 -0.67
N ASN A 181 21.46 31.32 -0.85
CA ASN A 181 21.93 31.78 -2.16
C ASN A 181 22.98 30.84 -2.78
N LEU A 182 23.82 30.22 -1.95
CA LEU A 182 24.91 29.36 -2.39
C LEU A 182 24.54 27.88 -2.45
N GLU A 183 23.45 27.50 -1.80
CA GLU A 183 23.05 26.11 -1.63
C GLU A 183 22.99 25.30 -2.94
N PRO A 184 22.50 25.83 -4.08
CA PRO A 184 22.54 25.09 -5.35
C PRO A 184 23.96 24.71 -5.78
N LEU A 185 24.93 25.62 -5.62
CA LEU A 185 26.34 25.40 -5.95
C LEU A 185 27.00 24.46 -4.93
N LEU A 186 26.71 24.63 -3.63
CA LEU A 186 27.19 23.75 -2.57
C LEU A 186 26.73 22.31 -2.81
N ARG A 187 25.48 22.09 -3.26
CA ARG A 187 25.00 20.74 -3.64
C ARG A 187 25.81 20.13 -4.78
N ARG A 188 26.23 20.92 -5.78
CA ARG A 188 27.09 20.43 -6.87
C ARG A 188 28.51 20.13 -6.41
N MET A 189 29.05 20.90 -5.47
CA MET A 189 30.38 20.65 -4.92
C MET A 189 30.44 19.37 -4.06
N PHE A 190 29.41 19.13 -3.22
CA PHE A 190 29.47 18.16 -2.12
C PHE A 190 28.47 16.99 -2.20
N GLN A 191 27.85 16.72 -3.36
CA GLN A 191 27.06 15.51 -3.64
C GLN A 191 26.37 14.87 -2.42
N PRO A 192 25.40 15.55 -1.77
CA PRO A 192 24.94 15.20 -0.44
C PRO A 192 24.37 13.78 -0.37
N VAL A 193 24.69 13.10 0.73
CA VAL A 193 24.60 11.64 0.91
C VAL A 193 23.24 11.01 0.75
N ARG A 194 22.20 11.64 1.30
CA ARG A 194 20.83 11.14 1.19
C ARG A 194 20.32 11.54 -0.17
N GLY A 195 20.74 10.75 -1.17
CA GLY A 195 20.48 10.90 -2.59
C GLY A 195 18.99 10.99 -2.90
N GLY A 196 18.63 12.02 -3.67
CA GLY A 196 17.30 12.17 -4.24
C GLY A 196 16.86 13.63 -4.40
N GLY A 197 17.74 14.56 -4.77
CA GLY A 197 17.35 15.96 -4.99
C GLY A 197 16.49 16.56 -3.87
N HIS A 198 15.42 17.28 -4.22
CA HIS A 198 14.48 17.84 -3.25
C HIS A 198 13.60 16.83 -2.50
N SER A 199 13.57 15.57 -2.91
CA SER A 199 12.83 14.55 -2.18
C SER A 199 13.48 14.19 -0.83
N ASN A 200 14.75 14.57 -0.62
CA ASN A 200 15.41 14.44 0.66
C ASN A 200 14.81 15.40 1.69
N ARG A 201 13.87 14.86 2.47
CA ARG A 201 13.17 15.59 3.53
C ARG A 201 14.07 16.11 4.64
N PHE A 202 15.29 15.57 4.80
CA PHE A 202 16.18 15.85 5.94
C PHE A 202 17.13 17.04 5.72
N ALA A 203 17.21 17.58 4.50
CA ALA A 203 18.07 18.71 4.17
C ALA A 203 17.37 19.62 3.13
N ARG A 204 16.13 20.02 3.40
CA ARG A 204 15.35 20.87 2.46
C ARG A 204 15.78 22.33 2.56
N SER A 205 15.94 23.00 1.43
CA SER A 205 16.25 24.43 1.37
C SER A 205 15.06 25.29 1.77
N LEU A 206 15.34 26.39 2.48
CA LEU A 206 14.33 27.41 2.78
C LEU A 206 13.92 28.16 1.51
N ALA A 207 14.83 28.40 0.58
CA ALA A 207 14.54 29.14 -0.64
C ALA A 207 13.54 28.44 -1.58
N VAL A 208 13.30 27.16 -1.36
CA VAL A 208 12.37 26.34 -2.14
C VAL A 208 11.00 26.28 -1.48
N ASP A 209 10.99 26.05 -0.17
CA ASP A 209 9.78 25.80 0.58
C ASP A 209 9.18 27.06 1.21
N HIS A 210 10.03 28.05 1.49
CA HIS A 210 9.74 29.30 2.17
C HIS A 210 10.48 30.50 1.54
N PRO A 211 10.38 30.74 0.21
CA PRO A 211 11.03 31.90 -0.41
C PRO A 211 10.58 33.23 0.22
N GLN A 212 9.32 33.33 0.65
CA GLN A 212 8.76 34.53 1.28
C GLN A 212 9.39 34.80 2.67
N LEU A 213 9.78 33.74 3.40
CA LEU A 213 10.50 33.90 4.66
C LEU A 213 11.88 34.52 4.40
N LEU A 214 12.59 34.08 3.35
CA LEU A 214 13.90 34.64 3.00
C LEU A 214 13.80 36.09 2.51
N GLU A 215 12.75 36.43 1.76
CA GLU A 215 12.46 37.81 1.39
C GLU A 215 12.21 38.68 2.62
N ALA A 216 11.39 38.20 3.57
CA ALA A 216 11.12 38.90 4.81
C ALA A 216 12.38 39.10 5.67
N ILE A 217 13.22 38.06 5.79
CA ILE A 217 14.53 38.13 6.46
C ILE A 217 15.44 39.15 5.78
N GLY A 218 15.48 39.17 4.45
CA GLY A 218 16.27 40.13 3.66
C GLY A 218 15.81 41.57 3.82
N ALA A 219 14.51 41.79 3.96
CA ALA A 219 13.87 43.09 4.13
C ALA A 219 14.07 43.71 5.52
N LEU A 220 14.51 42.95 6.52
CA LEU A 220 14.78 43.49 7.86
C LEU A 220 15.85 44.60 7.79
N PRO A 221 15.56 45.80 8.36
CA PRO A 221 16.56 46.85 8.51
C PRO A 221 17.69 46.38 9.45
N ALA A 222 18.87 47.02 9.42
CA ALA A 222 20.05 46.49 10.13
C ALA A 222 19.80 46.39 11.64
N GLU A 223 19.15 47.39 12.20
CA GLU A 223 18.71 47.50 13.59
C GLU A 223 17.61 46.49 13.96
N GLY A 224 16.83 46.02 12.97
CA GLY A 224 15.77 45.02 13.15
C GLY A 224 16.24 43.58 12.98
N ARG A 225 17.52 43.35 12.67
CA ARG A 225 18.10 42.00 12.55
C ARG A 225 18.49 41.47 13.93
N THR A 226 17.50 41.17 14.75
CA THR A 226 17.68 40.60 16.10
C THR A 226 17.20 39.15 16.16
N VAL A 227 17.61 38.42 17.21
CA VAL A 227 17.14 37.05 17.47
C VAL A 227 15.61 37.03 17.63
N GLU A 228 15.05 38.02 18.31
CA GLU A 228 13.60 38.14 18.55
C GLU A 228 12.86 38.33 17.22
N ALA A 229 13.32 39.25 16.37
CA ALA A 229 12.69 39.51 15.07
C ALA A 229 12.79 38.29 14.14
N LEU A 230 13.94 37.59 14.11
CA LEU A 230 14.07 36.36 13.35
C LEU A 230 13.15 35.26 13.90
N THR A 231 13.07 35.09 15.21
CA THR A 231 12.18 34.09 15.84
C THR A 231 10.73 34.37 15.50
N GLU A 232 10.29 35.62 15.59
CA GLU A 232 8.94 36.04 15.22
C GLU A 232 8.66 35.78 13.74
N LEU A 233 9.61 36.05 12.85
CA LEU A 233 9.47 35.73 11.44
C LEU A 233 9.27 34.23 11.21
N PHE A 234 10.10 33.36 11.79
CA PHE A 234 9.93 31.91 11.65
C PHE A 234 8.57 31.45 12.18
N ALA A 235 8.14 31.95 13.35
CA ALA A 235 6.85 31.61 13.94
C ALA A 235 5.65 31.92 13.02
N ARG A 236 5.72 33.00 12.24
CA ARG A 236 4.67 33.34 11.25
C ARG A 236 4.53 32.28 10.14
N TYR A 237 5.55 31.46 9.90
CA TYR A 237 5.56 30.41 8.86
C TYR A 237 5.42 28.99 9.42
N ASP A 238 5.24 28.81 10.74
CA ASP A 238 5.12 27.49 11.38
C ASP A 238 3.98 26.64 10.79
N ALA A 239 2.81 27.25 10.52
CA ALA A 239 1.68 26.55 9.93
C ALA A 239 2.00 26.00 8.53
N ARG A 240 2.72 26.79 7.72
CA ARG A 240 3.18 26.37 6.39
C ARG A 240 4.24 25.29 6.48
N GLU A 241 5.15 25.39 7.45
CA GLU A 241 6.14 24.34 7.71
C GLU A 241 5.47 23.01 8.08
N ALA A 242 4.47 23.06 8.97
CA ALA A 242 3.70 21.89 9.36
C ALA A 242 2.97 21.25 8.17
N GLU A 243 2.37 22.06 7.28
CA GLU A 243 1.72 21.60 6.05
C GLU A 243 2.73 20.90 5.11
N ILE A 244 3.88 21.51 4.89
CA ILE A 244 4.94 21.01 4.01
C ILE A 244 5.52 19.67 4.51
N GLN A 245 5.60 19.51 5.83
CA GLN A 245 6.05 18.26 6.42
C GLN A 245 4.91 17.20 6.51
N GLY A 246 3.65 17.61 6.36
CA GLY A 246 2.45 16.77 6.17
C GLY A 246 1.77 16.29 7.47
N SER A 247 0.50 15.87 7.36
CA SER A 247 -0.36 15.40 8.49
C SER A 247 0.14 14.16 9.25
N LYS A 248 1.27 13.59 8.84
CA LYS A 248 1.90 12.43 9.50
C LYS A 248 2.84 12.81 10.65
N ILE A 249 3.06 14.09 10.87
CA ILE A 249 3.75 14.59 12.05
C ILE A 249 2.73 14.60 13.18
N GLY A 250 2.75 13.53 13.97
CA GLY A 250 2.06 13.52 15.25
C GLY A 250 2.55 14.68 16.12
N GLU A 251 1.80 14.99 17.17
CA GLU A 251 2.09 16.08 18.11
C GLU A 251 3.55 16.06 18.62
N SER A 252 4.14 14.88 18.83
CA SER A 252 5.56 14.68 19.19
C SER A 252 6.59 15.07 18.13
N SER A 253 6.18 15.30 16.89
CA SER A 253 7.05 15.73 15.80
C SER A 253 6.95 17.23 15.53
N GLN A 254 6.01 17.95 16.18
CA GLN A 254 6.03 19.42 16.22
C GLN A 254 7.31 19.94 16.88
N SER A 255 7.88 19.18 17.81
CA SER A 255 9.20 19.47 18.37
C SER A 255 10.37 19.20 17.45
N LYS A 256 10.12 18.82 16.19
CA LYS A 256 11.13 18.74 15.12
C LYS A 256 10.85 19.75 14.01
N MET A 257 9.93 20.69 14.24
CA MET A 257 9.67 21.80 13.33
C MET A 257 10.98 22.55 13.08
N TRP A 258 11.24 22.87 11.80
CA TRP A 258 12.48 23.48 11.31
C TRP A 258 13.77 22.64 11.43
N LYS A 259 13.76 21.46 12.08
CA LYS A 259 14.95 20.60 12.24
C LYS A 259 15.52 20.14 10.90
N TYR A 260 14.67 19.86 9.92
CA TYR A 260 15.04 19.16 8.67
C TYR A 260 15.45 20.07 7.50
N ARG A 261 16.02 21.23 7.83
CA ARG A 261 16.47 22.22 6.85
C ARG A 261 17.95 22.04 6.52
N SER A 262 18.34 22.39 5.29
CA SER A 262 19.75 22.38 4.84
C SER A 262 20.65 23.17 5.82
N LEU A 263 20.09 24.24 6.39
CA LEU A 263 20.58 25.00 7.52
C LEU A 263 19.60 24.86 8.70
N ASN A 264 19.93 24.03 9.69
CA ASN A 264 19.14 23.87 10.90
C ASN A 264 19.53 24.96 11.92
N LEU A 265 18.55 25.81 12.22
CA LEU A 265 18.69 26.99 13.08
C LEU A 265 18.11 26.80 14.48
N ALA A 266 17.49 25.64 14.77
CA ALA A 266 16.80 25.39 16.03
C ALA A 266 17.72 25.43 17.27
N LYS A 267 19.04 25.27 17.08
CA LYS A 267 20.05 25.33 18.15
C LYS A 267 20.65 26.72 18.38
N ILE A 268 20.30 27.71 17.53
CA ILE A 268 20.73 29.12 17.68
C ILE A 268 19.55 30.09 17.84
N LEU A 269 18.40 29.78 17.23
CA LEU A 269 17.16 30.52 17.40
C LEU A 269 16.20 29.72 18.29
N PRO A 270 15.44 30.36 19.19
CA PRO A 270 14.40 29.73 19.99
C PRO A 270 13.12 29.43 19.16
N ILE A 271 13.28 28.95 17.93
CA ILE A 271 12.18 28.53 17.04
C ILE A 271 11.70 27.09 17.36
N ASN A 272 12.38 26.44 18.30
CA ASN A 272 12.01 25.13 18.81
C ASN A 272 12.25 25.06 20.32
N PRO A 273 11.19 24.97 21.15
CA PRO A 273 11.32 25.03 22.60
C PRO A 273 12.08 23.83 23.20
N GLU A 274 12.13 22.69 22.51
CA GLU A 274 12.81 21.49 23.02
C GLU A 274 14.32 21.52 22.84
N HIS A 275 14.83 22.27 21.86
CA HIS A 275 16.26 22.26 21.57
C HIS A 275 17.07 23.20 22.46
N GLY A 276 16.43 24.17 23.13
CA GLY A 276 17.08 25.19 23.93
C GLY A 276 18.11 26.00 23.11
N ALA A 277 18.01 27.32 23.05
CA ALA A 277 19.05 28.14 22.41
C ALA A 277 20.42 28.12 23.15
N SER A 278 20.61 27.18 24.08
CA SER A 278 21.75 27.04 24.98
C SER A 278 23.06 26.72 24.27
N HIS A 279 23.01 26.03 23.14
CA HIS A 279 24.23 25.56 22.48
C HIS A 279 24.85 26.60 21.53
N ARG A 280 24.10 27.64 21.12
CA ARG A 280 24.55 28.68 20.16
C ARG A 280 25.30 28.08 18.96
N VAL A 281 24.81 26.99 18.39
CA VAL A 281 25.41 26.35 17.20
C VAL A 281 24.45 26.42 16.02
N VAL A 282 25.01 26.50 14.83
CA VAL A 282 24.29 26.31 13.57
C VAL A 282 24.65 24.96 13.01
N GLU A 283 23.65 24.22 12.51
CA GLU A 283 23.84 22.87 12.00
C GLU A 283 23.61 22.85 10.48
N PHE A 284 24.60 22.37 9.73
CA PHE A 284 24.56 22.23 8.27
C PHE A 284 24.31 20.76 7.91
N ARG A 285 23.24 20.49 7.17
CA ARG A 285 22.76 19.13 6.87
C ARG A 285 23.07 18.61 5.49
N MET A 286 23.69 19.44 4.66
CA MET A 286 24.19 19.01 3.36
C MET A 286 25.62 18.58 3.58
N PHE A 287 25.88 17.28 3.77
CA PHE A 287 27.24 16.75 3.90
C PHE A 287 27.50 15.67 2.86
N ASP A 288 28.63 15.76 2.16
CA ASP A 288 29.17 14.67 1.36
C ASP A 288 29.73 13.62 2.32
N LEU A 289 29.47 12.33 2.09
CA LEU A 289 30.17 11.23 2.78
C LEU A 289 31.09 10.46 1.84
N GLY A 290 31.49 11.06 0.73
CA GLY A 290 32.29 10.43 -0.31
C GLY A 290 33.70 10.08 0.16
N THR A 291 34.38 11.00 0.85
CA THR A 291 35.77 10.84 1.30
C THR A 291 36.02 11.68 2.55
N PRO A 292 36.91 11.27 3.48
CA PRO A 292 37.33 12.10 4.62
C PRO A 292 37.81 13.49 4.19
N GLU A 293 38.55 13.56 3.07
CA GLU A 293 38.99 14.81 2.47
C GLU A 293 37.81 15.74 2.14
N ALA A 294 36.75 15.22 1.51
CA ALA A 294 35.56 16.00 1.23
C ALA A 294 34.92 16.55 2.51
N HIS A 295 34.89 15.77 3.61
CA HIS A 295 34.36 16.24 4.90
C HIS A 295 35.18 17.39 5.45
N ARG A 296 36.52 17.28 5.42
CA ARG A 296 37.43 18.32 5.88
C ARG A 296 37.28 19.59 5.06
N LEU A 297 37.28 19.46 3.73
CA LEU A 297 37.07 20.58 2.82
C LEU A 297 35.72 21.26 3.05
N GLN A 298 34.67 20.48 3.27
CA GLN A 298 33.33 20.98 3.55
C GLN A 298 33.22 21.67 4.92
N ALA A 299 33.80 21.08 5.97
CA ALA A 299 33.90 21.68 7.30
C ALA A 299 34.65 23.01 7.25
N ARG A 300 35.78 23.04 6.54
CA ARG A 300 36.57 24.24 6.31
C ARG A 300 35.74 25.31 5.59
N LEU A 301 35.00 24.93 4.55
CA LEU A 301 34.13 25.83 3.81
C LEU A 301 33.05 26.45 4.72
N TYR A 302 32.31 25.64 5.47
CA TYR A 302 31.23 26.14 6.33
C TYR A 302 31.73 26.96 7.53
N ARG A 303 32.86 26.59 8.15
CA ARG A 303 33.51 27.44 9.16
C ARG A 303 33.84 28.82 8.59
N ARG A 304 34.38 28.83 7.38
CA ARG A 304 34.72 30.08 6.72
C ARG A 304 33.48 30.87 6.31
N LEU A 305 32.39 30.19 5.93
CA LEU A 305 31.09 30.80 5.66
C LEU A 305 30.53 31.54 6.89
N VAL A 306 30.55 30.89 8.07
CA VAL A 306 30.15 31.48 9.36
C VAL A 306 31.02 32.69 9.70
N ARG A 307 32.35 32.56 9.56
CA ARG A 307 33.30 33.66 9.80
C ARG A 307 33.06 34.84 8.83
N TYR A 308 32.87 34.54 7.55
CA TYR A 308 32.64 35.55 6.52
C TYR A 308 31.32 36.30 6.75
N ALA A 309 30.25 35.61 7.18
CA ALA A 309 28.99 36.25 7.56
C ALA A 309 29.16 37.23 8.74
N ALA A 310 29.97 36.88 9.73
CA ALA A 310 30.34 37.77 10.84
C ALA A 310 31.19 38.96 10.38
N GLU A 311 32.15 38.75 9.48
CA GLU A 311 32.98 39.82 8.89
C GLU A 311 32.13 40.81 8.10
N LEU A 312 31.17 40.33 7.31
CA LEU A 312 30.20 41.18 6.60
C LEU A 312 29.40 42.04 7.58
N ALA A 313 28.86 41.43 8.64
CA ALA A 313 28.11 42.16 9.65
C ALA A 313 28.97 43.22 10.38
N ALA A 314 30.22 42.89 10.69
CA ALA A 314 31.18 43.82 11.30
C ALA A 314 31.49 45.03 10.41
N ARG A 315 31.50 44.84 9.07
CA ARG A 315 31.63 45.94 8.09
C ARG A 315 30.31 46.68 7.82
N GLY A 316 29.20 46.25 8.42
CA GLY A 316 27.87 46.79 8.13
C GLY A 316 27.29 46.35 6.78
N GLU A 317 27.93 45.40 6.12
CA GLU A 317 27.49 44.85 4.83
C GLU A 317 26.33 43.87 5.02
N ARG A 318 25.40 43.87 4.06
CA ARG A 318 24.21 43.01 4.06
C ARG A 318 24.26 42.05 2.87
N VAL A 319 23.87 40.81 3.10
CA VAL A 319 23.58 39.86 2.02
C VAL A 319 22.14 40.04 1.56
N THR A 320 21.94 40.16 0.26
CA THR A 320 20.61 40.20 -0.36
C THR A 320 20.21 38.80 -0.81
N TYR A 321 19.00 38.36 -0.49
CA TYR A 321 18.44 37.12 -1.01
C TYR A 321 18.30 37.20 -2.54
N ARG A 322 18.71 36.14 -3.23
CA ARG A 322 18.56 35.98 -4.67
C ARG A 322 17.46 34.95 -4.92
N PRO A 323 16.26 35.36 -5.36
CA PRO A 323 15.18 34.44 -5.66
C PRO A 323 15.64 33.36 -6.65
N ARG A 324 15.24 32.12 -6.40
CA ARG A 324 15.52 31.01 -7.29
C ARG A 324 14.65 31.09 -8.53
N ALA A 325 15.18 30.60 -9.64
CA ALA A 325 14.37 30.32 -10.82
C ALA A 325 13.26 29.31 -10.42
N PRO A 326 12.02 29.51 -10.91
CA PRO A 326 10.96 28.54 -10.69
C PRO A 326 11.39 27.19 -11.27
N MET A 327 11.13 26.11 -10.53
CA MET A 327 11.45 24.75 -10.93
C MET A 327 10.19 23.87 -10.87
N PRO A 328 10.08 22.83 -11.68
CA PRO A 328 8.99 21.86 -11.57
C PRO A 328 8.98 21.15 -10.21
N ALA A 329 7.80 20.76 -9.74
CA ALA A 329 7.65 20.07 -8.47
C ALA A 329 8.43 18.74 -8.46
N GLY A 330 9.29 18.56 -7.45
CA GLY A 330 10.08 17.34 -7.26
C GLY A 330 11.46 17.32 -7.93
N GLU A 331 11.81 18.34 -8.74
CA GLU A 331 13.13 18.44 -9.39
C GLU A 331 14.23 18.96 -8.43
N ASP A 332 15.49 18.78 -8.79
CA ASP A 332 16.65 19.24 -8.01
C ASP A 332 16.97 20.72 -8.32
N PRO A 333 17.07 21.61 -7.30
CA PRO A 333 17.25 23.04 -7.53
C PRO A 333 18.63 23.37 -8.11
N SER A 334 19.62 22.51 -7.86
CA SER A 334 20.97 22.68 -8.39
C SER A 334 21.00 22.63 -9.90
N VAL A 335 20.04 21.92 -10.51
CA VAL A 335 19.89 21.87 -11.97
C VAL A 335 19.49 23.22 -12.54
N TYR A 336 18.58 23.94 -11.90
CA TYR A 336 18.00 25.18 -12.47
C TYR A 336 18.70 26.45 -11.97
N ASN A 337 19.43 26.36 -10.87
CA ASN A 337 20.01 27.51 -10.17
C ASN A 337 21.55 27.45 -10.12
N THR A 338 22.18 26.72 -11.03
CA THR A 338 23.63 26.79 -11.28
C THR A 338 23.90 26.76 -12.79
N PRO A 339 25.08 27.24 -13.25
CA PRO A 339 25.44 27.20 -14.68
C PRO A 339 25.40 25.78 -15.25
N GLN A 340 24.76 25.59 -16.42
CA GLN A 340 24.68 24.28 -17.06
C GLN A 340 26.05 23.76 -17.52
N ASP A 341 26.90 24.68 -18.00
CA ASP A 341 28.29 24.38 -18.32
C ASP A 341 29.08 24.08 -17.04
N ALA A 342 29.76 22.94 -17.01
CA ALA A 342 30.53 22.53 -15.85
C ALA A 342 31.76 23.39 -15.65
N GLU A 343 32.39 23.88 -16.72
CA GLU A 343 33.53 24.77 -16.56
C GLU A 343 33.10 26.13 -15.99
N GLU A 344 31.92 26.63 -16.38
CA GLU A 344 31.30 27.79 -15.74
C GLU A 344 30.97 27.54 -14.27
N ALA A 345 30.33 26.41 -13.93
CA ALA A 345 30.03 26.06 -12.55
C ALA A 345 31.30 25.88 -11.69
N LYS A 346 32.38 25.31 -12.25
CA LYS A 346 33.70 25.25 -11.60
C LYS A 346 34.28 26.64 -11.41
N ARG A 347 34.22 27.53 -12.42
CA ARG A 347 34.65 28.93 -12.27
C ARG A 347 33.88 29.64 -11.15
N GLU A 348 32.57 29.46 -11.07
CA GLU A 348 31.76 30.01 -9.97
C GLU A 348 32.16 29.42 -8.61
N ALA A 349 32.42 28.11 -8.53
CA ALA A 349 32.90 27.46 -7.31
C ALA A 349 34.27 27.99 -6.87
N ARG A 350 35.22 28.15 -7.80
CA ARG A 350 36.54 28.76 -7.51
C ARG A 350 36.39 30.20 -7.02
N ALA A 351 35.58 31.02 -7.70
CA ALA A 351 35.30 32.39 -7.29
C ALA A 351 34.62 32.46 -5.91
N LEU A 352 33.73 31.51 -5.59
CA LEU A 352 33.15 31.38 -4.25
C LEU A 352 34.23 31.09 -3.22
N LEU A 353 35.09 30.10 -3.46
CA LEU A 353 36.17 29.72 -2.55
C LEU A 353 37.12 30.91 -2.31
N GLU A 354 37.55 31.60 -3.36
CA GLU A 354 38.39 32.80 -3.28
C GLU A 354 37.73 33.93 -2.48
N ARG A 355 36.43 34.17 -2.70
CA ARG A 355 35.67 35.18 -1.94
C ARG A 355 35.56 34.82 -0.47
N LEU A 356 35.46 33.53 -0.16
CA LEU A 356 35.58 33.01 1.19
C LEU A 356 37.05 33.03 1.67
N GLY A 357 38.04 33.44 0.90
CA GLY A 357 39.45 33.38 1.32
C GLY A 357 39.97 31.96 1.53
N LEU A 358 39.40 30.99 0.82
CA LEU A 358 39.88 29.62 0.72
C LEU A 358 40.69 29.48 -0.57
N ASP A 359 41.72 28.63 -0.53
CA ASP A 359 42.52 28.31 -1.71
C ASP A 359 41.75 27.32 -2.61
N PRO A 360 41.35 27.72 -3.83
CA PRO A 360 40.62 26.82 -4.72
C PRO A 360 41.41 25.57 -5.11
N THR A 361 42.74 25.64 -5.12
CA THR A 361 43.59 24.51 -5.53
C THR A 361 43.43 23.31 -4.59
N GLU A 362 43.15 23.54 -3.30
CA GLU A 362 42.85 22.47 -2.35
C GLU A 362 41.52 21.76 -2.64
N PHE A 363 40.59 22.43 -3.31
CA PHE A 363 39.27 21.89 -3.65
C PHE A 363 39.23 21.29 -5.05
N GLU A 364 40.28 21.44 -5.85
CA GLU A 364 40.23 21.12 -7.28
C GLU A 364 39.93 19.64 -7.53
N GLY A 365 40.51 18.73 -6.73
CA GLY A 365 40.19 17.31 -6.79
C GLY A 365 38.71 17.00 -6.48
N LEU A 366 38.08 17.78 -5.61
CA LEU A 366 36.65 17.71 -5.33
C LEU A 366 35.83 18.33 -6.48
N LEU A 367 36.21 19.51 -6.98
CA LEU A 367 35.51 20.20 -8.06
C LEU A 367 35.49 19.38 -9.35
N GLU A 368 36.64 18.82 -9.75
CA GLU A 368 36.75 17.95 -10.92
C GLU A 368 35.93 16.67 -10.77
N ARG A 369 35.88 16.11 -9.54
CA ARG A 369 35.09 14.92 -9.26
C ARG A 369 33.59 15.20 -9.25
N SER A 370 33.17 16.31 -8.66
CA SER A 370 31.78 16.58 -8.32
C SER A 370 31.05 17.46 -9.34
N ILE A 371 31.72 18.47 -9.92
CA ILE A 371 31.16 19.38 -10.93
C ILE A 371 31.57 18.88 -12.31
N ARG A 372 30.79 17.93 -12.84
CA ARG A 372 30.98 17.40 -14.20
C ARG A 372 30.02 18.05 -15.19
N PRO A 373 30.35 18.06 -16.50
CA PRO A 373 29.40 18.42 -17.56
C PRO A 373 28.11 17.68 -17.32
N ARG A 374 27.00 18.37 -17.56
CA ARG A 374 25.67 17.79 -17.38
C ARG A 374 25.48 16.63 -18.35
N GLU A 375 25.85 15.43 -17.92
CA GLU A 375 25.53 14.17 -18.60
C GLU A 375 24.09 13.73 -18.29
N LEU A 376 23.49 14.31 -17.25
CA LEU A 376 22.13 14.02 -16.86
C LEU A 376 21.15 15.03 -17.42
N TYR A 377 20.30 14.50 -18.28
CA TYR A 377 18.98 15.02 -18.46
C TYR A 377 18.22 14.96 -17.13
N THR A 378 17.46 16.00 -16.77
CA THR A 378 16.43 15.83 -15.73
C THR A 378 15.52 14.67 -16.10
N ARG A 379 14.71 14.16 -15.16
CA ARG A 379 13.69 13.18 -15.55
C ARG A 379 12.85 13.70 -16.70
N ALA A 380 12.43 14.96 -16.64
CA ALA A 380 11.71 15.62 -17.72
C ALA A 380 12.52 15.68 -19.03
N GLU A 381 13.78 16.08 -19.02
CA GLU A 381 14.61 16.15 -20.24
C GLU A 381 15.02 14.76 -20.76
N PHE A 382 15.07 13.76 -19.90
CA PHE A 382 15.40 12.38 -20.25
C PHE A 382 14.18 11.75 -20.90
N ASP A 383 13.01 11.96 -20.30
CA ASP A 383 11.73 11.60 -20.88
C ASP A 383 11.51 12.40 -22.18
N GLU A 384 11.90 13.68 -22.25
CA GLU A 384 11.88 14.53 -23.45
C GLU A 384 12.81 14.01 -24.53
N ARG A 385 14.04 13.62 -24.17
CA ARG A 385 14.98 12.98 -25.08
C ARG A 385 14.46 11.65 -25.56
N ILE A 386 13.99 10.79 -24.67
CA ILE A 386 13.34 9.55 -25.05
C ILE A 386 12.18 9.86 -26.00
N THR A 387 11.33 10.86 -25.74
CA THR A 387 10.23 11.20 -26.64
C THR A 387 10.67 11.74 -28.01
N THR A 388 11.80 12.45 -28.07
CA THR A 388 12.38 12.96 -29.33
C THR A 388 13.21 11.90 -30.08
N LEU A 389 13.60 10.80 -29.42
CA LEU A 389 14.21 9.64 -30.08
C LEU A 389 13.19 8.95 -30.99
N GLY A 390 13.35 9.09 -32.30
CA GLY A 390 12.56 8.37 -33.30
C GLY A 390 11.65 9.26 -34.16
N GLU A 391 11.61 10.57 -33.90
CA GLU A 391 10.93 11.50 -34.80
C GLU A 391 11.83 11.81 -36.02
N GLY A 392 11.37 11.47 -37.23
CA GLY A 392 11.90 12.08 -38.45
C GLY A 392 12.84 11.29 -39.37
N SER A 393 12.91 9.95 -39.35
CA SER A 393 13.48 9.23 -40.52
C SER A 393 12.48 8.29 -41.15
N THR A 394 12.44 8.31 -42.49
CA THR A 394 11.55 7.50 -43.34
C THR A 394 11.96 6.04 -43.44
N ASP A 395 13.10 5.69 -42.85
CA ASP A 395 13.76 4.39 -43.05
C ASP A 395 13.12 3.29 -42.18
N PHE A 396 12.27 3.67 -41.22
CA PHE A 396 11.56 2.75 -40.34
C PHE A 396 10.06 2.78 -40.60
N ARG A 397 9.46 1.58 -40.69
CA ARG A 397 8.01 1.39 -40.71
C ARG A 397 7.58 0.72 -39.43
N TYR A 398 6.55 1.26 -38.80
CA TYR A 398 6.01 0.74 -37.56
C TYR A 398 4.64 0.16 -37.80
N ARG A 399 4.33 -0.93 -37.14
CA ARG A 399 3.00 -1.54 -37.13
C ARG A 399 2.69 -2.01 -35.72
N PHE A 400 1.43 -2.02 -35.33
CA PHE A 400 1.01 -2.78 -34.15
C PHE A 400 -0.11 -3.75 -34.49
N GLU A 401 -0.15 -4.85 -33.74
CA GLU A 401 -1.27 -5.75 -33.65
C GLU A 401 -1.81 -5.67 -32.22
N LEU A 402 -3.07 -5.26 -32.11
CA LEU A 402 -3.78 -5.26 -30.85
C LEU A 402 -4.40 -6.64 -30.69
N ARG A 403 -4.04 -7.33 -29.61
CA ARG A 403 -4.66 -8.59 -29.23
C ARG A 403 -5.63 -8.36 -28.10
N GLY A 404 -6.73 -9.08 -28.12
CA GLY A 404 -7.72 -8.99 -27.07
C GLY A 404 -8.78 -10.07 -27.14
N LYS A 405 -9.71 -10.05 -26.19
CA LYS A 405 -10.88 -10.92 -26.16
C LYS A 405 -12.10 -10.14 -25.71
N GLY A 406 -13.26 -10.47 -26.27
CA GLY A 406 -14.53 -9.82 -25.96
C GLY A 406 -14.88 -8.67 -26.91
N TRP A 407 -16.04 -8.07 -26.65
CA TRP A 407 -16.75 -7.22 -27.60
C TRP A 407 -16.18 -5.81 -27.76
N GLY A 408 -15.31 -5.32 -26.86
CA GLY A 408 -14.79 -3.95 -26.96
C GLY A 408 -14.09 -3.66 -28.29
N VAL A 409 -13.62 -4.69 -29.00
CA VAL A 409 -13.07 -4.58 -30.37
C VAL A 409 -14.06 -3.99 -31.38
N VAL A 410 -15.37 -4.08 -31.15
CA VAL A 410 -16.40 -3.57 -32.08
C VAL A 410 -16.36 -2.06 -32.24
N ALA A 411 -15.74 -1.34 -31.32
CA ALA A 411 -15.47 0.08 -31.48
C ALA A 411 -14.47 0.38 -32.62
N LEU A 412 -13.70 -0.63 -33.04
CA LEU A 412 -12.69 -0.59 -34.11
C LEU A 412 -13.10 -1.39 -35.36
N LEU A 413 -14.25 -2.07 -35.31
CA LEU A 413 -14.77 -2.87 -36.41
C LEU A 413 -16.05 -2.26 -36.97
N GLN A 414 -16.33 -2.59 -38.22
CA GLN A 414 -17.61 -2.34 -38.85
C GLN A 414 -18.23 -3.67 -39.32
N PRO A 415 -19.56 -3.78 -39.31
CA PRO A 415 -20.23 -4.94 -39.83
C PRO A 415 -19.99 -5.09 -41.35
N ILE A 416 -19.97 -6.34 -41.80
CA ILE A 416 -19.94 -6.67 -43.24
C ILE A 416 -21.31 -6.44 -43.88
N ASP A 417 -22.37 -6.62 -43.10
CA ASP A 417 -23.75 -6.34 -43.49
C ASP A 417 -23.93 -4.85 -43.90
N PRO A 418 -24.31 -4.56 -45.15
CA PRO A 418 -24.40 -3.19 -45.66
C PRO A 418 -25.47 -2.35 -44.99
N GLU A 419 -26.59 -2.94 -44.54
CA GLU A 419 -27.65 -2.21 -43.84
C GLU A 419 -27.21 -1.79 -42.44
N VAL A 420 -26.55 -2.71 -41.73
CA VAL A 420 -26.04 -2.43 -40.38
C VAL A 420 -24.86 -1.46 -40.48
N ARG A 421 -24.01 -1.60 -41.50
CA ARG A 421 -22.89 -0.69 -41.77
C ARG A 421 -23.38 0.74 -42.01
N ALA A 422 -24.44 0.93 -42.80
CA ALA A 422 -24.99 2.25 -43.10
C ALA A 422 -25.45 3.04 -41.85
N ARG A 423 -25.84 2.34 -40.78
CA ARG A 423 -26.28 2.94 -39.50
C ARG A 423 -25.28 2.75 -38.35
N TRP A 424 -24.15 2.09 -38.59
CA TRP A 424 -23.21 1.70 -37.53
C TRP A 424 -22.67 2.90 -36.76
N GLY A 425 -22.36 4.00 -37.46
CA GLY A 425 -21.88 5.24 -36.88
C GLY A 425 -22.86 5.91 -35.91
N SER A 426 -24.18 5.76 -36.14
CA SER A 426 -25.24 6.34 -35.30
C SER A 426 -25.73 5.41 -34.18
N MET A 427 -25.30 4.15 -34.16
CA MET A 427 -25.65 3.19 -33.10
C MET A 427 -24.95 3.53 -31.79
N SER A 428 -25.66 3.38 -30.67
CA SER A 428 -25.08 3.52 -29.33
C SER A 428 -24.08 2.37 -29.05
N GLN A 429 -23.23 2.51 -28.03
CA GLN A 429 -22.33 1.41 -27.63
C GLN A 429 -23.12 0.16 -27.23
N GLY A 430 -24.28 0.31 -26.59
CA GLY A 430 -25.19 -0.79 -26.26
C GLY A 430 -25.68 -1.50 -27.51
N ASP A 431 -26.15 -0.75 -28.52
CA ASP A 431 -26.63 -1.33 -29.79
C ASP A 431 -25.53 -2.07 -30.56
N ARG A 432 -24.30 -1.54 -30.55
CA ARG A 432 -23.15 -2.21 -31.19
C ARG A 432 -22.76 -3.49 -30.45
N ARG A 433 -22.82 -3.47 -29.11
CA ARG A 433 -22.60 -4.66 -28.27
C ARG A 433 -23.64 -5.73 -28.54
N ALA A 434 -24.92 -5.37 -28.52
CA ALA A 434 -26.02 -6.28 -28.82
C ALA A 434 -25.87 -6.89 -30.23
N TYR A 435 -25.56 -6.07 -31.24
CA TYR A 435 -25.30 -6.57 -32.60
C TYR A 435 -24.15 -7.59 -32.64
N PHE A 436 -23.05 -7.34 -31.92
CA PHE A 436 -21.93 -8.26 -31.81
C PHE A 436 -22.29 -9.56 -31.10
N GLU A 437 -22.98 -9.49 -29.97
CA GLU A 437 -23.45 -10.66 -29.23
C GLU A 437 -24.39 -11.51 -30.08
N ARG A 438 -25.25 -10.88 -30.91
CA ARG A 438 -26.12 -11.59 -31.84
C ARG A 438 -25.42 -12.35 -32.95
N VAL A 439 -24.42 -11.72 -33.58
CA VAL A 439 -23.80 -12.28 -34.80
C VAL A 439 -22.56 -13.13 -34.49
N VAL A 440 -21.89 -12.87 -33.37
CA VAL A 440 -20.73 -13.65 -32.89
C VAL A 440 -21.16 -14.69 -31.85
N GLY A 441 -21.97 -14.30 -30.87
CA GLY A 441 -22.44 -15.17 -29.77
C GLY A 441 -21.30 -15.94 -29.08
N ASP A 442 -21.55 -17.20 -28.77
CA ASP A 442 -20.57 -18.11 -28.16
C ASP A 442 -19.60 -18.73 -29.18
N GLN A 443 -19.60 -18.26 -30.44
CA GLN A 443 -18.76 -18.79 -31.52
C GLN A 443 -17.77 -17.70 -31.98
N PRO A 444 -16.63 -17.52 -31.29
CA PRO A 444 -15.75 -16.38 -31.52
C PRO A 444 -15.24 -16.25 -32.95
N LEU A 445 -15.05 -17.37 -33.65
CA LEU A 445 -14.62 -17.39 -35.06
C LEU A 445 -15.57 -16.63 -35.99
N ARG A 446 -16.87 -16.54 -35.64
CA ARG A 446 -17.88 -15.80 -36.41
C ARG A 446 -17.64 -14.30 -36.44
N MET A 447 -16.79 -13.78 -35.55
CA MET A 447 -16.41 -12.38 -35.57
C MET A 447 -15.76 -11.99 -36.92
N ALA A 448 -14.89 -12.84 -37.49
CA ALA A 448 -14.28 -12.57 -38.80
C ALA A 448 -15.27 -12.71 -39.98
N GLU A 449 -16.38 -13.44 -39.78
CA GLU A 449 -17.44 -13.62 -40.79
C GLU A 449 -18.40 -12.43 -40.86
N HIS A 450 -18.56 -11.70 -39.74
CA HIS A 450 -19.56 -10.66 -39.60
C HIS A 450 -18.97 -9.25 -39.46
N PHE A 451 -17.69 -9.14 -39.13
CA PHE A 451 -17.01 -7.88 -38.96
C PHE A 451 -15.75 -7.81 -39.81
N THR A 452 -15.46 -6.60 -40.26
CA THR A 452 -14.18 -6.23 -40.86
C THR A 452 -13.67 -4.99 -40.13
N PRO A 453 -12.34 -4.76 -40.04
CA PRO A 453 -11.82 -3.52 -39.49
C PRO A 453 -12.47 -2.29 -40.15
N ASP A 454 -12.84 -1.30 -39.35
CA ASP A 454 -13.46 -0.07 -39.86
C ASP A 454 -12.40 0.87 -40.44
N THR A 455 -11.83 0.47 -41.58
CA THR A 455 -10.80 1.25 -42.29
C THR A 455 -11.34 2.57 -42.86
N GLY A 456 -12.66 2.73 -42.97
CA GLY A 456 -13.30 3.98 -43.38
C GLY A 456 -13.26 5.03 -42.28
N ARG A 457 -13.54 4.63 -41.03
CA ARG A 457 -13.45 5.51 -39.86
C ARG A 457 -12.03 5.62 -39.31
N PHE A 458 -11.28 4.52 -39.34
CA PHE A 458 -9.92 4.42 -38.85
C PHE A 458 -9.00 3.96 -39.99
N ALA A 459 -8.63 4.91 -40.84
CA ALA A 459 -7.75 4.67 -41.99
C ALA A 459 -6.40 4.01 -41.62
N TRP A 460 -6.02 4.07 -40.34
CA TRP A 460 -4.83 3.45 -39.79
C TRP A 460 -4.98 1.95 -39.47
N LEU A 461 -6.12 1.32 -39.73
CA LEU A 461 -6.31 -0.14 -39.62
C LEU A 461 -5.92 -0.84 -40.94
N SER A 462 -5.29 -2.02 -40.85
CA SER A 462 -4.80 -2.77 -42.04
C SER A 462 -5.86 -3.63 -42.74
N GLY A 463 -7.11 -3.61 -42.29
CA GLY A 463 -8.16 -4.53 -42.77
C GLY A 463 -7.99 -5.98 -42.30
N GLN A 464 -6.86 -6.34 -41.67
CA GLN A 464 -6.61 -7.66 -41.10
C GLN A 464 -7.27 -7.80 -39.72
N LEU A 465 -8.15 -8.80 -39.62
CA LEU A 465 -8.75 -9.28 -38.38
C LEU A 465 -8.57 -10.79 -38.34
N GLU A 466 -7.81 -11.29 -37.38
CA GLU A 466 -7.68 -12.73 -37.12
C GLU A 466 -8.40 -13.05 -35.82
N VAL A 467 -9.09 -14.18 -35.78
CA VAL A 467 -9.74 -14.65 -34.54
C VAL A 467 -9.40 -16.11 -34.36
N ASP A 468 -8.82 -16.45 -33.22
CA ASP A 468 -8.50 -17.83 -32.90
C ASP A 468 -9.70 -18.58 -32.31
N ARG A 469 -9.55 -19.91 -32.14
CA ARG A 469 -10.61 -20.79 -31.62
C ARG A 469 -10.99 -20.47 -30.17
N GLU A 470 -10.11 -19.81 -29.43
CA GLU A 470 -10.33 -19.41 -28.04
C GLU A 470 -11.00 -18.03 -27.95
N GLY A 471 -11.18 -17.36 -29.08
CA GLY A 471 -11.82 -16.06 -29.21
C GLY A 471 -10.92 -14.89 -28.91
N PHE A 472 -9.60 -15.07 -28.98
CA PHE A 472 -8.71 -13.93 -29.08
C PHE A 472 -8.75 -13.40 -30.50
N TRP A 473 -9.08 -12.13 -30.61
CA TRP A 473 -8.95 -11.38 -31.84
C TRP A 473 -7.57 -10.72 -31.89
N ARG A 474 -7.02 -10.60 -33.09
CA ARG A 474 -5.86 -9.78 -33.43
C ARG A 474 -6.27 -8.80 -34.50
N LEU A 475 -6.01 -7.53 -34.23
CA LEU A 475 -6.36 -6.42 -35.10
C LEU A 475 -5.08 -5.67 -35.47
N GLY A 476 -4.69 -5.74 -36.74
CA GLY A 476 -3.48 -5.10 -37.24
C GLY A 476 -3.70 -3.65 -37.67
N SER A 477 -2.74 -2.78 -37.36
CA SER A 477 -2.66 -1.44 -37.93
C SER A 477 -2.03 -1.45 -39.34
N SER A 478 -2.24 -0.39 -40.12
CA SER A 478 -1.41 -0.04 -41.25
C SER A 478 0.02 0.30 -40.79
N GLU A 479 0.93 0.47 -41.75
CA GLU A 479 2.28 0.96 -41.45
C GLU A 479 2.27 2.46 -41.14
N PHE A 480 3.05 2.85 -40.14
CA PHE A 480 3.31 4.24 -39.77
C PHE A 480 4.77 4.57 -40.05
N SER A 481 5.06 5.80 -40.49
CA SER A 481 6.43 6.31 -40.64
C SER A 481 6.95 7.05 -39.40
N ALA A 482 6.07 7.34 -38.44
CA ALA A 482 6.42 8.06 -37.22
C ALA A 482 5.92 7.31 -35.98
N LEU A 483 6.79 7.16 -34.98
CA LEU A 483 6.44 6.44 -33.75
C LEU A 483 5.45 7.22 -32.87
N GLY A 484 5.48 8.56 -32.89
CA GLY A 484 4.48 9.37 -32.18
C GLY A 484 3.05 9.15 -32.71
N GLU A 485 2.90 8.98 -34.03
CA GLU A 485 1.62 8.62 -34.63
C GLU A 485 1.18 7.22 -34.22
N LEU A 486 2.09 6.23 -34.28
CA LEU A 486 1.84 4.87 -33.80
C LEU A 486 1.34 4.87 -32.35
N GLU A 487 2.02 5.57 -31.45
CA GLU A 487 1.67 5.65 -30.03
C GLU A 487 0.28 6.29 -29.82
N ALA A 488 -0.02 7.38 -30.53
CA ALA A 488 -1.34 8.02 -30.47
C ALA A 488 -2.45 7.05 -30.94
N ARG A 489 -2.22 6.33 -32.05
CA ARG A 489 -3.18 5.34 -32.57
C ARG A 489 -3.30 4.11 -31.68
N LEU A 490 -2.22 3.69 -31.03
CA LEU A 490 -2.25 2.58 -30.09
C LEU A 490 -3.04 2.94 -28.82
N ARG A 491 -2.89 4.17 -28.31
CA ARG A 491 -3.71 4.69 -27.19
C ARG A 491 -5.18 4.83 -27.59
N GLU A 492 -5.46 5.35 -28.78
CA GLU A 492 -6.81 5.43 -29.35
C GLU A 492 -7.44 4.03 -29.47
N ALA A 493 -6.70 3.07 -30.05
CA ALA A 493 -7.14 1.69 -30.19
C ALA A 493 -7.42 1.05 -28.82
N LYS A 494 -6.54 1.26 -27.83
CA LYS A 494 -6.74 0.75 -26.47
C LYS A 494 -7.92 1.41 -25.75
N ALA A 495 -8.11 2.72 -25.90
CA ALA A 495 -9.26 3.41 -25.33
C ALA A 495 -10.58 2.92 -25.93
N LEU A 496 -10.62 2.73 -27.25
CA LEU A 496 -11.77 2.20 -27.98
C LEU A 496 -12.06 0.73 -27.63
N ALA A 497 -11.03 -0.11 -27.56
CA ALA A 497 -11.16 -1.52 -27.19
C ALA A 497 -11.39 -1.76 -25.69
N GLY A 498 -11.09 -0.76 -24.86
CA GLY A 498 -11.22 -0.79 -23.40
C GLY A 498 -10.43 -1.94 -22.77
N ARG A 499 -11.09 -2.69 -21.88
CA ARG A 499 -10.49 -3.86 -21.22
C ARG A 499 -10.38 -5.08 -22.13
N SER A 500 -11.00 -5.05 -23.31
CA SER A 500 -10.98 -6.19 -24.23
C SER A 500 -9.59 -6.39 -24.85
N ALA A 501 -8.80 -5.33 -25.03
CA ALA A 501 -7.40 -5.44 -25.44
C ALA A 501 -6.49 -5.83 -24.26
N ASP A 502 -5.70 -6.90 -24.38
CA ASP A 502 -4.85 -7.42 -23.31
C ASP A 502 -3.35 -7.32 -23.62
N ALA A 503 -2.97 -7.45 -24.90
CA ALA A 503 -1.59 -7.37 -25.36
C ALA A 503 -1.45 -6.52 -26.62
N VAL A 504 -0.23 -6.02 -26.82
CA VAL A 504 0.21 -5.31 -28.01
C VAL A 504 1.46 -5.99 -28.53
N GLN A 505 1.46 -6.27 -29.82
CA GLN A 505 2.65 -6.65 -30.56
C GLN A 505 2.98 -5.50 -31.51
N LEU A 506 4.19 -4.96 -31.42
CA LEU A 506 4.65 -3.83 -32.20
C LEU A 506 5.79 -4.29 -33.10
N SER A 507 5.66 -4.15 -34.41
CA SER A 507 6.72 -4.45 -35.37
C SER A 507 7.44 -3.16 -35.76
N VAL A 508 8.77 -3.16 -35.61
CA VAL A 508 9.68 -2.12 -36.10
C VAL A 508 10.43 -2.70 -37.30
N ARG A 509 10.13 -2.18 -38.49
CA ARG A 509 10.75 -2.61 -39.75
C ARG A 509 11.79 -1.60 -40.19
N ASP A 510 13.06 -2.00 -40.24
CA ASP A 510 14.11 -1.26 -40.94
C ASP A 510 14.05 -1.58 -42.44
N THR A 511 13.83 -0.57 -43.28
CA THR A 511 13.71 -0.67 -44.73
C THR A 511 15.04 -0.48 -45.48
N ALA A 512 16.10 -0.06 -44.79
CA ALA A 512 17.44 0.07 -45.34
C ALA A 512 18.55 -0.49 -44.40
N PRO A 513 18.42 -1.73 -43.88
CA PRO A 513 19.35 -2.27 -42.91
C PRO A 513 20.77 -2.46 -43.48
N GLN A 514 21.78 -2.01 -42.73
CA GLN A 514 23.20 -2.27 -43.02
C GLN A 514 23.58 -3.72 -42.65
N TRP A 515 23.17 -4.68 -43.47
CA TRP A 515 23.26 -6.12 -43.15
C TRP A 515 24.63 -6.63 -42.80
N GLU A 516 25.67 -6.29 -43.55
CA GLU A 516 27.03 -6.76 -43.28
C GLU A 516 27.50 -6.34 -41.88
N ARG A 517 27.10 -5.14 -41.45
CA ARG A 517 27.41 -4.59 -40.13
C ARG A 517 26.58 -5.25 -39.04
N LEU A 518 25.28 -5.46 -39.27
CA LEU A 518 24.39 -6.13 -38.31
C LEU A 518 24.75 -7.60 -38.13
N GLU A 519 25.08 -8.32 -39.20
CA GLU A 519 25.50 -9.73 -39.14
C GLU A 519 26.82 -9.86 -38.38
N GLY A 520 27.79 -8.98 -38.66
CA GLY A 520 29.05 -8.90 -37.91
C GLY A 520 28.88 -8.50 -36.44
N GLN A 521 27.73 -7.94 -36.06
CA GLN A 521 27.44 -7.46 -34.71
C GLN A 521 26.24 -8.18 -34.07
N ARG A 522 25.75 -9.27 -34.66
CA ARG A 522 24.48 -9.91 -34.27
C ARG A 522 24.40 -10.20 -32.76
N ALA A 523 25.46 -10.77 -32.19
CA ALA A 523 25.54 -11.06 -30.77
C ALA A 523 25.45 -9.78 -29.90
N ARG A 524 26.00 -8.65 -30.36
CA ARG A 524 25.92 -7.35 -29.66
C ARG A 524 24.52 -6.75 -29.76
N VAL A 525 23.86 -6.90 -30.90
CA VAL A 525 22.47 -6.45 -31.15
C VAL A 525 21.49 -7.22 -30.25
N GLU A 526 21.55 -8.55 -30.27
CA GLU A 526 20.70 -9.41 -29.43
C GLU A 526 20.92 -9.13 -27.94
N ALA A 527 22.18 -8.95 -27.51
CA ALA A 527 22.50 -8.59 -26.13
C ALA A 527 21.98 -7.20 -25.74
N TYR A 528 22.06 -6.22 -26.65
CA TYR A 528 21.49 -4.88 -26.41
C TYR A 528 19.98 -4.94 -26.21
N PHE A 529 19.25 -5.63 -27.09
CA PHE A 529 17.79 -5.74 -26.96
C PHE A 529 17.35 -6.44 -25.69
N ALA A 530 18.04 -7.52 -25.30
CA ALA A 530 17.78 -8.18 -24.02
C ALA A 530 18.01 -7.23 -22.82
N ARG A 531 19.04 -6.38 -22.86
CA ARG A 531 19.30 -5.38 -21.81
C ARG A 531 18.29 -4.25 -21.80
N ALA A 532 17.92 -3.70 -22.95
CA ALA A 532 16.93 -2.63 -23.04
C ALA A 532 15.58 -3.09 -22.48
N ALA A 533 15.15 -4.30 -22.83
CA ALA A 533 13.95 -4.93 -22.26
C ALA A 533 14.04 -5.08 -20.73
N ARG A 534 15.19 -5.55 -20.22
CA ARG A 534 15.44 -5.69 -18.77
C ARG A 534 15.51 -4.34 -18.04
N TRP A 535 16.04 -3.29 -18.66
CA TRP A 535 16.12 -1.96 -18.07
C TRP A 535 14.74 -1.31 -17.95
N VAL A 536 13.90 -1.39 -18.99
CA VAL A 536 12.49 -0.94 -18.93
C VAL A 536 11.75 -1.73 -17.84
N PHE A 537 12.03 -3.02 -17.69
CA PHE A 537 11.50 -3.83 -16.59
C PHE A 537 11.96 -3.35 -15.21
N VAL A 538 13.26 -3.04 -15.02
CA VAL A 538 13.78 -2.49 -13.75
C VAL A 538 13.12 -1.16 -13.40
N ARG A 539 12.94 -0.26 -14.38
CA ARG A 539 12.24 1.03 -14.17
C ARG A 539 10.81 0.82 -13.68
N ARG A 540 10.10 -0.17 -14.23
CA ARG A 540 8.77 -0.59 -13.76
C ARG A 540 8.82 -1.14 -12.33
N VAL A 541 9.75 -2.04 -12.04
CA VAL A 541 9.94 -2.59 -10.68
C VAL A 541 10.20 -1.47 -9.67
N GLU A 542 11.03 -0.50 -10.02
CA GLU A 542 11.34 0.65 -9.19
C GLU A 542 10.13 1.57 -8.98
N ALA A 543 9.33 1.82 -10.02
CA ALA A 543 8.10 2.59 -9.89
C ALA A 543 7.05 1.88 -9.03
N LEU A 544 7.07 0.54 -9.02
CA LEU A 544 6.07 -0.28 -8.33
C LEU A 544 6.44 -0.65 -6.89
N ARG A 545 7.73 -0.72 -6.50
CA ARG A 545 8.31 -0.89 -5.13
C ARG A 545 7.37 -1.55 -4.09
N THR A 546 6.77 -2.69 -4.43
CA THR A 546 5.79 -3.39 -3.58
C THR A 546 6.05 -4.90 -3.59
N ALA A 547 5.53 -5.64 -2.61
CA ALA A 547 5.68 -7.11 -2.56
C ALA A 547 5.24 -7.82 -3.87
N ARG A 548 4.38 -7.15 -4.66
CA ARG A 548 3.93 -7.53 -6.02
C ARG A 548 5.02 -7.70 -7.08
N THR A 549 6.27 -7.48 -6.70
CA THR A 549 7.44 -7.65 -7.55
C THR A 549 7.90 -9.12 -7.59
N PHE A 550 7.46 -9.99 -6.65
CA PHE A 550 7.94 -11.38 -6.51
C PHE A 550 7.14 -12.39 -7.27
N ASP A 551 5.82 -12.23 -7.39
CA ASP A 551 5.07 -13.23 -8.10
C ASP A 551 4.84 -12.88 -9.55
N ALA A 552 5.97 -12.88 -10.23
CA ALA A 552 6.06 -12.95 -11.65
C ALA A 552 5.74 -14.37 -12.17
N GLY A 553 4.68 -15.03 -11.68
CA GLY A 553 4.09 -16.20 -12.36
C GLY A 553 3.55 -15.82 -13.75
N ALA A 554 3.21 -14.53 -13.93
CA ALA A 554 2.92 -13.90 -15.22
C ALA A 554 4.18 -13.29 -15.90
N ALA A 555 5.41 -13.59 -15.44
CA ALA A 555 6.66 -13.05 -16.00
C ALA A 555 6.76 -13.24 -17.51
N GLY A 556 6.25 -14.35 -18.05
CA GLY A 556 6.23 -14.57 -19.51
C GLY A 556 5.44 -13.51 -20.29
N SER A 557 4.57 -12.74 -19.63
CA SER A 557 3.70 -11.69 -20.21
C SER A 557 4.02 -10.26 -19.74
N LEU A 558 4.90 -10.10 -18.74
CA LEU A 558 5.26 -8.79 -18.16
C LEU A 558 6.47 -8.14 -18.82
N HIS A 559 7.16 -8.86 -19.71
CA HIS A 559 8.33 -8.38 -20.41
C HIS A 559 7.96 -7.89 -21.80
N ALA A 560 8.32 -6.64 -22.10
CA ALA A 560 8.45 -6.21 -23.48
C ALA A 560 9.60 -7.03 -24.09
N GLN A 561 9.28 -8.03 -24.92
CA GLN A 561 10.30 -8.87 -25.58
C GLN A 561 10.58 -8.34 -26.96
N VAL A 562 11.86 -8.20 -27.34
CA VAL A 562 12.27 -7.90 -28.71
C VAL A 562 12.68 -9.21 -29.39
N ARG A 563 12.08 -9.54 -30.53
CA ARG A 563 12.45 -10.68 -31.39
C ARG A 563 12.85 -10.17 -32.76
N LEU A 564 13.95 -10.67 -33.29
CA LEU A 564 14.34 -10.40 -34.68
C LEU A 564 13.73 -11.50 -35.54
N ASN A 565 12.63 -11.17 -36.23
CA ASN A 565 11.86 -12.12 -37.00
C ASN A 565 12.10 -11.91 -38.49
N SER A 566 12.72 -12.92 -39.09
CA SER A 566 12.92 -13.07 -40.53
C SER A 566 14.00 -12.19 -41.18
N LEU A 567 14.61 -12.83 -42.16
CA LEU A 567 15.63 -12.33 -43.07
C LEU A 567 15.13 -12.76 -44.45
N ASP A 568 14.06 -12.10 -44.94
CA ASP A 568 13.49 -12.47 -46.23
C ASP A 568 14.39 -11.97 -47.37
N ARG A 569 15.26 -12.85 -47.85
CA ARG A 569 16.12 -12.60 -49.02
C ARG A 569 15.42 -12.96 -50.33
N THR A 570 14.22 -13.53 -50.30
CA THR A 570 13.57 -14.11 -51.49
C THR A 570 12.72 -13.10 -52.26
N SER A 571 12.22 -12.05 -51.60
CA SER A 571 11.41 -11.00 -52.22
C SER A 571 12.22 -9.87 -52.89
N GLY A 572 13.55 -9.93 -52.86
CA GLY A 572 14.43 -8.89 -53.41
C GLY A 572 14.49 -7.59 -52.59
N VAL A 573 13.61 -7.42 -51.61
CA VAL A 573 13.57 -6.29 -50.66
C VAL A 573 14.03 -6.78 -49.29
N GLN A 574 15.27 -6.44 -48.92
CA GLN A 574 15.82 -6.85 -47.64
C GLN A 574 15.36 -5.88 -46.54
N HIS A 575 14.56 -6.37 -45.59
CA HIS A 575 14.12 -5.63 -44.42
C HIS A 575 14.43 -6.41 -43.14
N LEU A 576 14.59 -5.69 -42.03
CA LEU A 576 14.76 -6.27 -40.70
C LEU A 576 13.53 -5.95 -39.86
N ASP A 577 12.79 -6.97 -39.46
CA ASP A 577 11.66 -6.83 -38.54
C ASP A 577 12.09 -7.15 -37.10
N ALA A 578 12.01 -6.14 -36.23
CA ALA A 578 12.11 -6.29 -34.79
C ALA A 578 10.70 -6.24 -34.17
N GLU A 579 10.26 -7.34 -33.60
CA GLU A 579 8.96 -7.48 -32.96
C GLU A 579 9.07 -7.23 -31.45
N ILE A 580 8.28 -6.29 -30.93
CA ILE A 580 8.20 -5.89 -29.53
C ILE A 580 6.84 -6.31 -28.98
N VAL A 581 6.79 -7.30 -28.09
CA VAL A 581 5.54 -7.81 -27.52
C VAL A 581 5.41 -7.38 -26.07
N GLY A 582 4.31 -6.72 -25.68
CA GLY A 582 4.06 -6.30 -24.31
C GLY A 582 2.57 -6.17 -23.95
N LEU A 583 2.28 -5.72 -22.73
CA LEU A 583 0.89 -5.57 -22.25
C LEU A 583 0.23 -4.31 -22.80
N ALA A 584 -1.06 -4.40 -23.15
CA ALA A 584 -1.81 -3.24 -23.61
C ALA A 584 -2.10 -2.20 -22.52
N SER A 585 -1.94 -2.55 -21.25
CA SER A 585 -1.95 -1.60 -20.11
C SER A 585 -0.61 -0.88 -19.91
N ALA A 586 0.41 -1.27 -20.67
CA ALA A 586 1.80 -0.87 -20.54
C ALA A 586 2.31 -0.19 -21.82
N ILE A 587 1.45 0.56 -22.51
CA ILE A 587 1.77 1.15 -23.81
C ILE A 587 3.07 1.97 -23.74
N GLU A 588 3.28 2.71 -22.65
CA GLU A 588 4.48 3.51 -22.41
C GLU A 588 5.77 2.68 -22.38
N ASP A 589 5.74 1.46 -21.85
CA ASP A 589 6.91 0.58 -21.79
C ASP A 589 7.24 0.02 -23.18
N VAL A 590 6.21 -0.33 -23.96
CA VAL A 590 6.33 -0.84 -25.33
C VAL A 590 6.82 0.25 -26.28
N THR A 591 6.30 1.47 -26.18
CA THR A 591 6.73 2.61 -27.00
C THR A 591 8.12 3.08 -26.62
N THR A 592 8.46 3.11 -25.33
CA THR A 592 9.83 3.40 -24.86
C THR A 592 10.84 2.41 -25.43
N LEU A 593 10.52 1.11 -25.40
CA LEU A 593 11.40 0.10 -25.97
C LEU A 593 11.53 0.25 -27.50
N ALA A 594 10.44 0.57 -28.21
CA ALA A 594 10.47 0.84 -29.65
C ALA A 594 11.37 2.05 -29.99
N ARG A 595 11.35 3.12 -29.19
CA ARG A 595 12.26 4.28 -29.36
C ARG A 595 13.72 3.89 -29.20
N LEU A 596 14.03 3.12 -28.14
CA LEU A 596 15.39 2.64 -27.87
C LEU A 596 15.91 1.70 -28.96
N VAL A 597 15.07 0.81 -29.47
CA VAL A 597 15.40 -0.12 -30.56
C VAL A 597 15.66 0.64 -31.86
N THR A 598 14.74 1.54 -32.24
CA THR A 598 14.85 2.36 -33.45
C THR A 598 16.11 3.21 -33.43
N HIS A 599 16.38 3.89 -32.32
CA HIS A 599 17.55 4.75 -32.18
C HIS A 599 18.84 3.97 -32.40
N GLN A 600 18.97 2.78 -31.79
CA GLN A 600 20.20 2.00 -31.95
C GLN A 600 20.35 1.34 -33.32
N LEU A 601 19.24 0.88 -33.91
CA LEU A 601 19.26 0.40 -35.30
C LEU A 601 19.77 1.49 -36.24
N ARG A 602 19.36 2.75 -36.03
CA ARG A 602 19.83 3.92 -36.80
C ARG A 602 21.29 4.28 -36.51
N ALA A 603 21.69 4.31 -35.24
CA ALA A 603 23.02 4.75 -34.83
C ALA A 603 24.11 3.70 -35.14
N HIS A 604 23.73 2.43 -35.30
CA HIS A 604 24.64 1.28 -35.35
C HIS A 604 25.69 1.30 -34.22
N ALA A 605 25.31 1.85 -33.07
CA ALA A 605 26.16 2.14 -31.93
C ALA A 605 25.83 1.19 -30.78
N TRP A 606 26.05 -0.10 -31.01
CA TRP A 606 25.68 -1.16 -30.06
C TRP A 606 26.51 -1.21 -28.78
N GLY A 607 27.40 -0.23 -28.59
CA GLY A 607 28.31 -0.04 -27.46
C GLY A 607 29.25 -1.22 -27.21
N ASP A 608 30.42 -0.96 -26.62
CA ASP A 608 31.09 -1.99 -25.85
C ASP A 608 30.43 -2.06 -24.47
N PHE A 609 29.14 -2.43 -24.44
CA PHE A 609 28.52 -3.06 -23.25
C PHE A 609 29.15 -4.45 -23.01
N ALA A 610 30.45 -4.57 -23.29
CA ALA A 610 31.16 -5.76 -23.66
C ALA A 610 32.13 -6.08 -22.53
N GLY A 611 31.82 -7.16 -21.82
CA GLY A 611 32.72 -7.73 -20.82
C GLY A 611 31.99 -8.45 -19.71
N VAL A 612 30.73 -8.12 -19.46
CA VAL A 612 29.91 -8.84 -18.48
C VAL A 612 28.92 -9.71 -19.24
N PRO A 613 29.20 -11.01 -19.43
CA PRO A 613 28.18 -11.95 -19.85
C PRO A 613 26.94 -11.74 -18.97
N LEU A 614 25.80 -11.44 -19.60
CA LEU A 614 24.49 -11.54 -18.96
C LEU A 614 24.15 -13.02 -18.85
N ASP A 615 25.02 -13.78 -18.20
CA ASP A 615 24.75 -15.16 -17.88
C ASP A 615 24.00 -15.15 -16.54
N PRO A 616 22.65 -15.18 -16.53
CA PRO A 616 21.89 -15.33 -15.30
C PRO A 616 22.20 -16.67 -14.61
N ALA A 617 22.92 -17.59 -15.27
CA ALA A 617 23.22 -18.93 -14.76
C ALA A 617 24.33 -18.99 -13.73
N ARG A 618 24.77 -17.87 -13.14
CA ARG A 618 25.62 -17.92 -11.95
C ARG A 618 24.90 -17.34 -10.74
N PRO A 619 24.00 -18.14 -10.11
CA PRO A 619 23.59 -17.96 -8.71
C PRO A 619 24.76 -17.58 -7.79
N SER A 620 25.99 -17.99 -8.10
CA SER A 620 27.21 -17.60 -7.37
C SER A 620 27.43 -16.09 -7.29
N ARG A 621 27.14 -15.30 -8.34
CA ARG A 621 27.34 -13.83 -8.29
C ARG A 621 26.28 -13.15 -7.43
N LEU A 622 25.02 -13.57 -7.53
CA LEU A 622 23.95 -13.12 -6.62
C LEU A 622 24.33 -13.41 -5.17
N LEU A 623 24.81 -14.62 -4.91
CA LEU A 623 25.26 -15.03 -3.58
C LEU A 623 26.48 -14.24 -3.09
N GLU A 624 27.46 -13.96 -3.95
CA GLU A 624 28.63 -13.14 -3.59
C GLU A 624 28.21 -11.71 -3.20
N GLU A 625 27.33 -11.09 -3.99
CA GLU A 625 26.79 -9.75 -3.70
C GLU A 625 25.92 -9.75 -2.44
N TYR A 626 25.09 -10.77 -2.26
CA TYR A 626 24.25 -10.93 -1.07
C TYR A 626 25.08 -11.25 0.19
N ALA A 627 26.13 -12.08 0.10
CA ALA A 627 27.06 -12.36 1.19
C ALA A 627 27.86 -11.12 1.59
N ARG A 628 28.30 -10.34 0.59
CA ARG A 628 28.97 -9.05 0.83
C ARG A 628 28.00 -8.08 1.52
N HIS A 629 26.76 -7.99 1.04
CA HIS A 629 25.72 -7.18 1.68
C HIS A 629 25.43 -7.63 3.13
N LEU A 630 25.30 -8.94 3.36
CA LEU A 630 25.11 -9.50 4.70
C LEU A 630 26.26 -9.14 5.64
N SER A 631 27.51 -9.29 5.21
CA SER A 631 28.69 -9.13 6.06
C SER A 631 29.11 -7.68 6.30
N GLN A 632 29.05 -6.85 5.26
CA GLN A 632 29.45 -5.44 5.32
C GLN A 632 28.31 -4.59 5.84
N VAL A 633 27.11 -4.88 5.35
CA VAL A 633 25.91 -4.13 5.65
C VAL A 633 25.30 -4.88 6.85
N GLU A 634 24.58 -6.00 6.72
CA GLU A 634 23.75 -6.53 7.83
C GLU A 634 24.51 -7.01 9.08
N GLY A 635 25.83 -7.07 9.03
CA GLY A 635 26.69 -7.59 10.09
C GLY A 635 26.36 -9.05 10.42
N ALA A 636 25.88 -9.80 9.43
CA ALA A 636 25.57 -11.22 9.55
C ALA A 636 26.37 -12.02 8.52
N GLU A 637 26.64 -13.29 8.81
CA GLU A 637 27.26 -14.18 7.83
C GLU A 637 26.21 -14.83 6.92
N LEU A 638 26.62 -15.18 5.71
CA LEU A 638 25.80 -15.98 4.81
C LEU A 638 25.79 -17.43 5.32
N THR A 639 24.70 -17.80 6.00
CA THR A 639 24.48 -19.18 6.44
C THR A 639 24.15 -20.09 5.25
N GLU A 640 24.40 -21.39 5.34
CA GLU A 640 24.01 -22.35 4.29
C GLU A 640 22.49 -22.34 4.03
N THR A 641 21.68 -22.03 5.05
CA THR A 641 20.24 -21.83 4.91
C THR A 641 19.90 -20.60 4.06
N ARG A 642 20.50 -19.43 4.35
CA ARG A 642 20.29 -18.21 3.55
C ARG A 642 20.82 -18.35 2.14
N LYS A 643 21.96 -19.02 1.99
CA LYS A 643 22.54 -19.36 0.70
C LYS A 643 21.58 -20.23 -0.12
N ALA A 644 21.05 -21.30 0.46
CA ALA A 644 20.07 -22.16 -0.20
C ALA A 644 18.77 -21.42 -0.57
N ILE A 645 18.28 -20.52 0.30
CA ILE A 645 17.11 -19.68 0.01
C ILE A 645 17.39 -18.73 -1.16
N VAL A 646 18.54 -18.06 -1.15
CA VAL A 646 18.93 -17.12 -2.23
C VAL A 646 19.19 -17.87 -3.54
N GLU A 647 19.81 -19.04 -3.50
CA GLU A 647 19.97 -19.91 -4.67
C GLU A 647 18.62 -20.38 -5.21
N ALA A 648 17.67 -20.72 -4.34
CA ALA A 648 16.32 -21.12 -4.73
C ALA A 648 15.50 -19.96 -5.32
N LEU A 649 15.66 -18.76 -4.79
CA LEU A 649 15.13 -17.52 -5.35
C LEU A 649 15.76 -17.24 -6.74
N ALA A 650 17.09 -17.34 -6.86
CA ALA A 650 17.83 -17.16 -8.12
C ALA A 650 17.44 -18.19 -9.19
N ALA A 651 17.15 -19.43 -8.78
CA ALA A 651 16.71 -20.50 -9.66
C ALA A 651 15.24 -20.37 -10.09
N GLY A 652 14.53 -19.36 -9.57
CA GLY A 652 13.10 -19.14 -9.79
C GLY A 652 12.19 -20.23 -9.19
N THR A 653 12.72 -21.04 -8.28
CA THR A 653 12.00 -22.17 -7.66
C THR A 653 10.98 -21.76 -6.59
N ILE A 654 10.94 -20.47 -6.21
CA ILE A 654 10.04 -19.90 -5.20
C ILE A 654 9.16 -18.77 -5.83
N GLY A 655 8.82 -18.90 -7.12
CA GLY A 655 7.79 -18.07 -7.78
C GLY A 655 8.25 -16.72 -8.37
N ALA A 656 9.49 -16.30 -8.10
CA ALA A 656 10.10 -15.16 -8.76
C ALA A 656 10.81 -15.58 -10.04
N SER A 657 10.80 -14.75 -11.10
CA SER A 657 11.65 -15.02 -12.25
C SER A 657 13.11 -14.81 -11.84
N ALA A 658 13.99 -15.76 -12.14
CA ALA A 658 15.43 -15.66 -11.93
C ALA A 658 15.97 -14.29 -12.42
N GLU A 659 15.46 -13.84 -13.55
CA GLU A 659 15.79 -12.54 -14.13
C GLU A 659 15.26 -11.35 -13.32
N ALA A 660 14.07 -11.44 -12.72
CA ALA A 660 13.53 -10.37 -11.88
C ALA A 660 14.34 -10.19 -10.59
N ILE A 661 14.98 -11.27 -10.10
CA ILE A 661 15.86 -11.21 -8.93
C ILE A 661 17.28 -10.75 -9.28
N VAL A 662 17.80 -11.23 -10.40
CA VAL A 662 19.19 -10.95 -10.81
C VAL A 662 19.33 -9.64 -11.56
N ALA A 663 18.32 -9.20 -12.33
CA ALA A 663 18.41 -8.00 -13.17
C ALA A 663 18.68 -6.71 -12.39
N PRO A 664 18.05 -6.44 -11.22
CA PRO A 664 18.39 -5.27 -10.41
C PRO A 664 19.83 -5.29 -9.86
N LEU A 665 20.44 -6.47 -9.81
CA LEU A 665 21.77 -6.71 -9.23
C LEU A 665 22.90 -6.80 -10.25
N LEU A 666 22.56 -6.74 -11.54
CA LEU A 666 23.56 -6.56 -12.59
C LEU A 666 24.39 -5.31 -12.26
N PRO A 667 25.68 -5.29 -12.65
CA PRO A 667 26.60 -4.22 -12.29
C PRO A 667 26.33 -2.95 -13.11
N TRP A 668 25.09 -2.45 -13.09
CA TRP A 668 24.70 -1.24 -13.79
C TRP A 668 25.55 -0.03 -13.36
N ALA A 669 26.07 -0.05 -12.13
CA ALA A 669 26.99 0.97 -11.64
C ALA A 669 28.41 0.92 -12.25
N GLU A 670 28.80 -0.20 -12.86
CA GLU A 670 30.08 -0.38 -13.56
C GLU A 670 29.93 -0.13 -15.07
N GLU A 671 28.69 0.05 -15.55
CA GLU A 671 28.39 0.26 -16.96
C GLU A 671 28.90 1.62 -17.42
N SER A 672 30.05 1.66 -18.11
CA SER A 672 30.70 2.89 -18.54
C SER A 672 29.87 3.73 -19.52
N GLY A 673 28.85 3.12 -20.16
CA GLY A 673 27.88 3.84 -20.99
C GLY A 673 26.79 4.60 -20.20
N LEU A 674 26.69 4.41 -18.88
CA LEU A 674 25.73 5.13 -18.03
C LEU A 674 26.42 6.32 -17.30
N PRO A 675 25.76 7.47 -17.16
CA PRO A 675 26.28 8.61 -16.39
C PRO A 675 26.60 8.22 -14.94
N GLU A 676 27.68 8.78 -14.36
CA GLU A 676 28.15 8.48 -12.98
C GLU A 676 27.06 8.61 -11.91
N THR A 677 26.19 9.61 -12.05
CA THR A 677 25.05 9.86 -11.18
C THR A 677 23.98 8.78 -11.29
N THR A 678 23.63 8.35 -12.50
CA THR A 678 22.75 7.18 -12.72
C THR A 678 23.39 5.91 -12.17
N ARG A 679 24.70 5.73 -12.36
CA ARG A 679 25.45 4.60 -11.77
C ARG A 679 25.39 4.60 -10.24
N ARG A 680 25.40 5.78 -9.60
CA ARG A 680 25.22 5.93 -8.16
C ARG A 680 23.80 5.70 -7.69
N GLU A 681 22.80 6.23 -8.40
CA GLU A 681 21.39 5.94 -8.13
C GLU A 681 21.11 4.44 -8.22
N LEU A 682 21.64 3.78 -9.24
CA LEU A 682 21.53 2.34 -9.42
C LEU A 682 22.32 1.57 -8.36
N ARG A 683 23.42 2.13 -7.83
CA ARG A 683 24.14 1.57 -6.68
C ARG A 683 23.29 1.61 -5.41
N TYR A 684 22.65 2.75 -5.11
CA TYR A 684 21.75 2.86 -3.96
C TYR A 684 20.48 2.03 -4.14
N ALA A 685 19.90 2.02 -5.34
CA ALA A 685 18.76 1.15 -5.66
C ALA A 685 19.12 -0.33 -5.52
N LYS A 686 20.35 -0.73 -5.86
CA LYS A 686 20.89 -2.07 -5.63
C LYS A 686 21.02 -2.38 -4.14
N GLU A 687 21.51 -1.45 -3.32
CA GLU A 687 21.59 -1.64 -1.86
C GLU A 687 20.22 -1.69 -1.20
N ASP A 688 19.28 -0.82 -1.60
CA ASP A 688 17.89 -0.84 -1.17
C ASP A 688 17.22 -2.17 -1.53
N TYR A 689 17.47 -2.64 -2.76
CA TYR A 689 17.03 -3.93 -3.26
C TYR A 689 17.64 -5.08 -2.45
N LEU A 690 18.95 -5.08 -2.19
CA LEU A 690 19.60 -6.12 -1.38
C LEU A 690 19.13 -6.12 0.07
N SER A 691 18.86 -4.94 0.64
CA SER A 691 18.30 -4.79 1.99
C SER A 691 16.89 -5.36 2.05
N TRP A 692 16.09 -5.10 1.01
CA TRP A 692 14.78 -5.72 0.90
C TRP A 692 14.90 -7.23 0.64
N LEU A 693 15.81 -7.70 -0.20
CA LEU A 693 16.02 -9.13 -0.48
C LEU A 693 16.46 -9.82 0.80
N HIS A 694 17.27 -9.16 1.62
CA HIS A 694 17.65 -9.63 2.92
C HIS A 694 16.46 -9.73 3.87
N ARG A 695 15.60 -8.70 3.95
CA ARG A 695 14.35 -8.79 4.71
C ARG A 695 13.48 -9.93 4.21
N GLU A 696 13.41 -10.14 2.91
CA GLU A 696 12.64 -11.24 2.33
C GLU A 696 13.27 -12.61 2.65
N VAL A 697 14.59 -12.77 2.57
CA VAL A 697 15.30 -13.99 3.00
C VAL A 697 15.17 -14.22 4.50
N GLN A 698 15.24 -13.19 5.35
CA GLN A 698 15.00 -13.30 6.79
C GLN A 698 13.55 -13.68 7.08
N ARG A 699 12.62 -13.18 6.27
CA ARG A 699 11.23 -13.60 6.31
C ARG A 699 11.10 -15.06 5.87
N ILE A 700 11.77 -15.52 4.82
CA ILE A 700 11.76 -16.93 4.41
C ILE A 700 12.42 -17.82 5.49
N GLU A 701 13.61 -17.47 5.96
CA GLU A 701 14.36 -18.16 7.01
C GLU A 701 13.59 -18.18 8.34
N GLY A 702 12.90 -17.08 8.66
CA GLY A 702 11.99 -16.93 9.79
C GLY A 702 10.61 -17.56 9.58
N GLY A 703 10.39 -18.25 8.45
CA GLY A 703 9.16 -18.98 8.16
C GLY A 703 7.95 -18.09 7.80
N VAL A 704 8.15 -16.79 7.60
CA VAL A 704 7.11 -15.86 7.14
C VAL A 704 6.53 -16.26 5.78
N TYR A 705 7.32 -16.97 4.96
CA TYR A 705 6.90 -17.53 3.68
C TYR A 705 6.83 -19.07 3.65
N ALA A 706 7.20 -19.73 4.75
CA ALA A 706 7.14 -21.18 4.87
C ALA A 706 6.41 -21.55 6.16
N SER A 707 5.24 -22.16 6.02
CA SER A 707 4.37 -22.54 7.14
C SER A 707 4.91 -23.70 8.03
N ASP A 708 6.13 -24.21 7.75
CA ASP A 708 6.85 -25.19 8.59
C ASP A 708 8.39 -24.93 8.59
N PRO A 709 9.07 -24.77 9.75
CA PRO A 709 10.52 -24.53 9.87
C PRO A 709 11.45 -25.67 9.42
N ALA A 710 10.96 -26.88 9.17
CA ALA A 710 11.81 -27.97 8.64
C ALA A 710 12.04 -27.88 7.11
N LEU A 711 11.18 -27.14 6.40
CA LEU A 711 11.23 -26.95 4.94
C LEU A 711 12.06 -25.76 4.51
N THR A 712 12.57 -24.97 5.45
CA THR A 712 13.58 -23.95 5.20
C THR A 712 14.99 -24.54 5.21
N SER A 713 15.17 -25.81 5.59
CA SER A 713 16.43 -26.54 5.43
C SER A 713 16.62 -27.02 3.97
N ALA A 714 17.86 -27.00 3.48
CA ALA A 714 18.20 -27.35 2.10
C ALA A 714 17.72 -28.76 1.67
N GLU A 715 17.55 -29.68 2.61
CA GLU A 715 17.08 -31.05 2.37
C GLU A 715 15.55 -31.16 2.22
N GLY A 716 14.77 -30.24 2.82
CA GLY A 716 13.31 -30.20 2.71
C GLY A 716 12.81 -29.75 1.32
N LEU A 717 13.56 -28.86 0.66
CA LEU A 717 13.27 -28.44 -0.72
C LEU A 717 13.55 -29.55 -1.76
N HIS A 718 14.58 -30.38 -1.51
CA HIS A 718 15.00 -31.43 -2.45
C HIS A 718 14.01 -32.61 -2.49
N GLU A 719 13.37 -32.94 -1.36
CA GLU A 719 12.46 -34.09 -1.24
C GLU A 719 11.04 -33.83 -1.78
N GLN A 720 10.55 -32.59 -1.74
CA GLN A 720 9.26 -32.18 -2.34
C GLN A 720 9.23 -32.39 -3.87
N THR A 721 10.35 -32.10 -4.53
CA THR A 721 10.50 -32.21 -5.99
C THR A 721 10.43 -33.67 -6.46
N ARG A 722 10.93 -34.60 -5.64
CA ARG A 722 10.99 -36.04 -5.95
C ARG A 722 9.61 -36.70 -5.90
N ILE A 723 8.76 -36.33 -4.95
CA ILE A 723 7.41 -36.91 -4.78
C ILE A 723 6.45 -36.43 -5.86
N ARG A 724 6.58 -35.15 -6.29
CA ARG A 724 5.83 -34.52 -7.40
C ARG A 724 5.78 -35.39 -8.65
N LEU A 725 6.93 -35.95 -9.01
CA LEU A 725 7.07 -36.74 -10.23
C LEU A 725 6.49 -38.14 -10.14
N GLU A 726 6.25 -38.65 -8.93
CA GLU A 726 5.82 -40.03 -8.76
C GLU A 726 4.30 -40.16 -8.81
N ILE A 727 3.50 -39.22 -8.23
CA ILE A 727 1.99 -39.23 -8.16
C ILE A 727 1.33 -39.22 -9.52
N GLY A 728 1.81 -38.36 -10.41
CA GLY A 728 1.36 -38.30 -11.80
C GLY A 728 1.51 -39.62 -12.56
N ARG A 729 2.51 -40.46 -12.24
CA ARG A 729 2.75 -41.71 -12.98
C ARG A 729 1.79 -42.86 -12.65
N ARG A 730 1.19 -42.93 -11.46
CA ARG A 730 0.37 -44.10 -11.07
C ARG A 730 -1.13 -43.93 -11.28
N VAL A 731 -1.64 -42.69 -11.22
CA VAL A 731 -3.04 -42.40 -11.54
C VAL A 731 -3.29 -42.55 -13.04
N LYS A 732 -2.33 -42.13 -13.88
CA LYS A 732 -2.35 -42.41 -15.33
C LYS A 732 -2.33 -43.90 -15.67
N ALA A 733 -1.65 -44.73 -14.88
CA ALA A 733 -1.56 -46.17 -15.12
C ALA A 733 -2.87 -46.91 -14.79
N TRP A 734 -3.48 -46.62 -13.64
CA TRP A 734 -4.72 -47.31 -13.19
C TRP A 734 -5.96 -46.96 -14.04
N PHE A 735 -5.98 -45.75 -14.63
CA PHE A 735 -7.05 -45.31 -15.53
C PHE A 735 -6.95 -45.94 -16.93
N ALA A 736 -5.74 -46.10 -17.45
CA ALA A 736 -5.50 -46.78 -18.72
C ALA A 736 -5.88 -48.28 -18.66
N GLU A 737 -5.83 -48.90 -17.48
CA GLU A 737 -6.11 -50.33 -17.29
C GLU A 737 -7.60 -50.66 -17.05
N SER A 738 -8.44 -49.68 -16.71
CA SER A 738 -9.83 -49.93 -16.27
C SER A 738 -10.92 -49.66 -17.32
N GLY A 739 -10.58 -49.06 -18.47
CA GLY A 739 -11.46 -48.90 -19.63
C GLY A 739 -12.71 -48.00 -19.45
N LEU A 740 -12.85 -47.30 -18.32
CA LEU A 740 -13.97 -46.39 -18.04
C LEU A 740 -13.68 -44.99 -18.60
N SER A 741 -14.73 -44.29 -19.08
CA SER A 741 -14.60 -42.90 -19.53
C SER A 741 -14.60 -41.93 -18.34
N ASP A 742 -13.85 -40.84 -18.49
CA ASP A 742 -13.59 -39.80 -17.46
C ASP A 742 -14.85 -39.22 -16.77
N GLY A 743 -16.03 -39.35 -17.38
CA GLY A 743 -17.29 -38.83 -16.85
C GLY A 743 -17.89 -39.63 -15.69
N LEU A 744 -17.66 -40.96 -15.65
CA LEU A 744 -18.23 -41.84 -14.62
C LEU A 744 -17.47 -41.76 -13.29
N LEU A 745 -16.18 -41.39 -13.32
CA LEU A 745 -15.38 -41.22 -12.11
C LEU A 745 -15.86 -40.03 -11.25
N ARG A 746 -16.45 -39.01 -11.88
CA ARG A 746 -16.93 -37.80 -11.18
C ARG A 746 -18.25 -38.00 -10.45
N SER A 747 -19.05 -39.00 -10.84
CA SER A 747 -20.40 -39.22 -10.30
C SER A 747 -20.46 -40.18 -9.10
N LEU A 748 -19.38 -40.89 -8.78
CA LEU A 748 -19.36 -41.96 -7.77
C LEU A 748 -18.81 -41.54 -6.39
N LEU A 749 -18.51 -40.26 -6.15
CA LEU A 749 -18.07 -39.77 -4.83
C LEU A 749 -19.24 -39.07 -4.09
N PRO A 750 -19.53 -39.39 -2.81
CA PRO A 750 -20.82 -39.07 -2.18
C PRO A 750 -20.93 -37.66 -1.55
N ARG A 751 -22.14 -37.07 -1.56
CA ARG A 751 -22.59 -35.90 -0.77
C ARG A 751 -23.56 -36.34 0.34
N SER A 752 -23.50 -35.76 1.54
CA SER A 752 -24.33 -36.15 2.70
C SER A 752 -24.94 -34.97 3.47
N GLU A 753 -26.24 -35.05 3.75
CA GLU A 753 -27.06 -34.42 4.82
C GLU A 753 -27.90 -35.55 5.50
N PRO A 754 -28.81 -35.35 6.50
CA PRO A 754 -28.82 -34.64 7.81
C PRO A 754 -29.37 -35.53 8.98
N THR A 755 -29.43 -35.07 10.25
CA THR A 755 -30.37 -35.53 11.33
C THR A 755 -30.31 -34.58 12.55
N ALA A 756 -31.31 -34.24 13.38
CA ALA A 756 -32.79 -34.12 13.41
C ALA A 756 -33.16 -33.55 14.85
N PRO A 757 -34.43 -33.33 15.27
CA PRO A 757 -34.89 -32.17 16.07
C PRO A 757 -34.98 -32.40 17.60
N ARG A 758 -35.08 -31.30 18.38
CA ARG A 758 -35.58 -31.32 19.77
C ARG A 758 -36.92 -30.59 19.91
N ARG A 759 -37.94 -31.35 20.33
CA ARG A 759 -39.27 -30.91 20.75
C ARG A 759 -39.18 -29.89 21.89
N VAL A 760 -39.90 -28.77 21.77
CA VAL A 760 -40.39 -27.96 22.89
C VAL A 760 -41.91 -28.14 22.95
N VAL A 761 -42.43 -28.47 24.13
CA VAL A 761 -43.87 -28.51 24.43
C VAL A 761 -44.32 -27.08 24.79
N PRO A 762 -45.42 -26.55 24.23
CA PRO A 762 -45.87 -25.20 24.57
C PRO A 762 -46.73 -25.23 25.86
N PRO A 763 -46.69 -24.20 26.72
CA PRO A 763 -47.82 -23.90 27.57
C PRO A 763 -48.93 -23.23 26.74
N LYS A 764 -50.14 -23.77 26.87
CA LYS A 764 -51.40 -23.19 26.39
C LYS A 764 -51.62 -21.79 26.98
N LEU A 765 -51.94 -20.81 26.14
CA LEU A 765 -52.81 -19.70 26.52
C LEU A 765 -53.83 -19.43 25.41
N GLU A 766 -55.08 -19.26 25.84
CA GLU A 766 -56.32 -19.13 25.07
C GLU A 766 -56.48 -17.76 24.38
N PRO A 767 -57.41 -17.63 23.41
CA PRO A 767 -57.47 -16.49 22.49
C PRO A 767 -58.31 -15.34 23.04
N LEU A 768 -57.89 -14.11 22.78
CA LEU A 768 -58.76 -12.93 22.86
C LEU A 768 -58.89 -12.28 21.48
N LYS A 769 -60.15 -12.03 21.12
CA LYS A 769 -60.66 -11.58 19.81
C LYS A 769 -60.15 -10.19 19.40
N PRO A 770 -60.01 -9.93 18.08
CA PRO A 770 -59.66 -8.60 17.57
C PRO A 770 -60.89 -7.68 17.52
N ARG A 771 -60.65 -6.38 17.72
CA ARG A 771 -61.60 -5.30 17.46
C ARG A 771 -60.90 -4.27 16.57
N ALA A 772 -61.39 -4.09 15.36
CA ALA A 772 -60.89 -3.13 14.39
C ALA A 772 -61.33 -1.69 14.73
N PRO A 773 -60.54 -0.69 14.31
CA PRO A 773 -61.10 0.57 13.83
C PRO A 773 -60.62 0.95 12.42
N GLU A 774 -61.50 1.66 11.72
CA GLU A 774 -61.47 2.10 10.32
C GLU A 774 -60.42 3.20 10.01
N PRO A 775 -60.01 3.36 8.73
CA PRO A 775 -59.09 4.43 8.31
C PRO A 775 -59.83 5.74 7.94
N PRO A 776 -59.22 6.92 8.16
CA PRO A 776 -59.77 8.18 7.69
C PRO A 776 -59.42 8.47 6.21
N LYS A 777 -60.38 9.08 5.52
CA LYS A 777 -60.33 9.52 4.12
C LYS A 777 -59.48 10.80 3.97
N LEU A 778 -58.64 10.84 2.95
CA LEU A 778 -57.95 12.04 2.46
C LEU A 778 -58.63 12.52 1.18
N GLU A 779 -59.11 13.76 1.18
CA GLU A 779 -59.59 14.47 -0.01
C GLU A 779 -58.45 15.25 -0.66
N VAL A 780 -58.39 15.15 -2.00
CA VAL A 780 -57.46 15.83 -2.90
C VAL A 780 -58.10 17.15 -3.36
N ALA A 781 -57.31 18.23 -3.44
CA ALA A 781 -57.67 19.40 -4.22
C ALA A 781 -56.47 19.81 -5.10
N GLU A 782 -56.67 19.69 -6.42
CA GLU A 782 -55.83 20.23 -7.48
C GLU A 782 -55.98 21.76 -7.57
N LEU A 783 -54.93 22.47 -7.99
CA LEU A 783 -55.09 23.76 -8.67
C LEU A 783 -53.90 24.13 -9.55
N GLU A 784 -54.27 24.58 -10.74
CA GLU A 784 -53.48 24.86 -11.95
C GLU A 784 -52.48 26.02 -11.80
N VAL A 785 -51.37 25.93 -12.55
CA VAL A 785 -50.39 27.00 -12.74
C VAL A 785 -50.50 27.53 -14.16
N SER A 786 -50.87 28.81 -14.31
CA SER A 786 -50.58 29.56 -15.53
C SER A 786 -50.30 31.04 -15.27
N LYS A 787 -49.19 31.50 -15.90
CA LYS A 787 -48.81 32.87 -16.28
C LYS A 787 -48.38 33.87 -15.19
N LEU A 788 -47.13 34.33 -15.28
CA LEU A 788 -46.72 35.71 -15.63
C LEU A 788 -45.18 35.88 -15.55
N GLU A 789 -44.59 36.55 -16.56
CA GLU A 789 -43.19 37.02 -16.59
C GLU A 789 -43.05 38.46 -15.98
N PRO A 790 -41.92 39.21 -16.12
CA PRO A 790 -40.90 39.33 -15.07
C PRO A 790 -40.64 40.81 -14.66
N VAL A 791 -40.14 41.05 -13.43
CA VAL A 791 -39.68 42.40 -13.02
C VAL A 791 -38.31 42.35 -12.34
N LYS A 792 -37.37 43.12 -12.91
CA LYS A 792 -36.04 43.45 -12.39
C LYS A 792 -36.15 44.34 -11.13
N ARG A 793 -35.30 44.11 -10.11
CA ARG A 793 -34.31 45.06 -9.57
C ARG A 793 -33.69 44.59 -8.23
N GLN A 794 -32.34 44.58 -8.23
CA GLN A 794 -31.39 45.02 -7.20
C GLN A 794 -31.75 44.89 -5.69
N GLY A 795 -30.89 44.16 -4.96
CA GLY A 795 -30.72 44.18 -3.50
C GLY A 795 -29.45 43.43 -3.08
N PRO A 796 -28.84 43.73 -1.92
CA PRO A 796 -27.38 43.76 -1.72
C PRO A 796 -26.74 42.44 -1.28
N GLY A 797 -25.42 42.36 -1.47
CA GLY A 797 -24.58 41.24 -1.05
C GLY A 797 -24.58 41.05 0.47
N ILE A 798 -24.86 39.81 0.87
CA ILE A 798 -24.61 39.26 2.21
C ILE A 798 -23.77 38.00 2.00
N ALA A 799 -22.67 37.92 2.75
CA ALA A 799 -21.73 36.81 2.75
C ALA A 799 -22.43 35.47 3.06
N GLN A 800 -22.09 34.43 2.31
CA GLN A 800 -22.46 33.06 2.64
C GLN A 800 -21.59 32.55 3.81
N PRO A 801 -22.16 32.01 4.90
CA PRO A 801 -21.45 31.14 5.80
C PRO A 801 -21.28 29.76 5.15
N SER A 802 -20.05 29.23 5.16
CA SER A 802 -19.77 27.84 4.76
C SER A 802 -20.30 26.87 5.83
N PRO A 803 -21.00 25.78 5.48
CA PRO A 803 -21.43 24.79 6.45
C PRO A 803 -20.26 23.87 6.81
N SER A 804 -19.84 23.92 8.07
CA SER A 804 -18.99 22.91 8.69
C SER A 804 -19.88 21.98 9.52
N GLY A 805 -20.16 20.79 8.99
CA GLY A 805 -20.78 19.68 9.74
C GLY A 805 -19.71 18.75 10.34
N PRO A 806 -20.02 18.02 11.42
CA PRO A 806 -19.08 17.12 12.10
C PRO A 806 -18.86 15.84 11.27
N GLY A 807 -17.59 15.45 11.12
CA GLY A 807 -17.15 14.39 10.22
C GLY A 807 -17.53 12.98 10.67
N GLY A 808 -18.34 12.29 9.87
CA GLY A 808 -18.45 10.83 9.88
C GLY A 808 -17.18 10.19 9.30
N ALA A 809 -16.71 9.09 9.91
CA ALA A 809 -15.60 8.30 9.37
C ALA A 809 -15.95 7.79 7.95
N PRO A 810 -15.00 7.83 6.99
CA PRO A 810 -15.27 7.36 5.63
C PRO A 810 -15.57 5.84 5.64
N PRO A 811 -16.54 5.35 4.86
CA PRO A 811 -16.87 3.93 4.80
C PRO A 811 -15.64 3.10 4.42
N THR A 812 -15.38 2.03 5.17
CA THR A 812 -14.29 1.07 4.91
C THR A 812 -14.55 0.34 3.58
N VAL A 813 -13.65 0.52 2.62
CA VAL A 813 -13.76 -0.05 1.25
C VAL A 813 -13.59 -1.58 1.28
N ASP A 814 -14.62 -2.33 0.86
CA ASP A 814 -14.56 -3.78 0.63
C ASP A 814 -13.58 -4.10 -0.52
N ARG A 815 -12.33 -4.46 -0.17
CA ARG A 815 -11.26 -4.79 -1.12
C ARG A 815 -11.52 -6.05 -1.97
N LEU A 816 -12.56 -6.83 -1.67
CA LEU A 816 -12.98 -7.98 -2.48
C LEU A 816 -14.16 -7.68 -3.40
N ALA A 817 -14.77 -6.49 -3.32
CA ALA A 817 -15.95 -6.12 -4.10
C ALA A 817 -15.75 -6.29 -5.62
N ALA A 818 -14.53 -6.10 -6.14
CA ALA A 818 -14.20 -6.27 -7.56
C ALA A 818 -14.19 -7.73 -8.04
N TRP A 819 -14.01 -8.68 -7.11
CA TRP A 819 -14.06 -10.12 -7.37
C TRP A 819 -15.30 -10.79 -6.81
N ARG A 820 -16.22 -10.02 -6.20
CA ARG A 820 -17.52 -10.53 -5.83
C ARG A 820 -18.45 -10.40 -7.03
N THR A 821 -19.25 -11.43 -7.29
CA THR A 821 -20.42 -11.30 -8.16
C THR A 821 -21.37 -10.24 -7.57
N PRO A 822 -22.30 -9.67 -8.35
CA PRO A 822 -23.28 -8.73 -7.83
C PRO A 822 -24.02 -9.23 -6.58
N HIS A 823 -24.26 -10.55 -6.45
CA HIS A 823 -24.85 -11.15 -5.24
C HIS A 823 -23.93 -11.19 -3.99
N GLY A 824 -22.77 -10.55 -4.02
CA GLY A 824 -21.85 -10.47 -2.88
C GLY A 824 -21.07 -11.75 -2.60
N ARG A 825 -20.92 -12.69 -3.55
CA ARG A 825 -20.12 -13.94 -3.41
C ARG A 825 -18.80 -13.82 -4.18
N VAL A 826 -17.67 -14.37 -3.71
CA VAL A 826 -16.42 -14.33 -4.50
C VAL A 826 -16.56 -15.19 -5.76
N ASP A 827 -16.49 -14.58 -6.95
CA ASP A 827 -16.48 -15.29 -8.23
C ASP A 827 -15.15 -16.03 -8.35
N TRP A 828 -15.10 -17.31 -8.01
CA TRP A 828 -13.86 -18.08 -7.91
C TRP A 828 -13.12 -18.25 -9.24
N LYS A 829 -13.80 -18.23 -10.39
CA LYS A 829 -13.13 -18.27 -11.70
C LYS A 829 -12.53 -16.92 -12.05
N ARG A 830 -13.17 -15.81 -11.65
CA ARG A 830 -12.65 -14.44 -11.84
C ARG A 830 -11.63 -14.05 -10.77
N PHE A 831 -11.81 -14.45 -9.52
CA PHE A 831 -10.84 -14.38 -8.43
C PHE A 831 -9.64 -15.25 -8.77
N ALA A 832 -9.81 -16.51 -9.20
CA ALA A 832 -8.70 -17.33 -9.65
C ALA A 832 -8.09 -16.83 -10.95
N ARG A 833 -8.80 -16.21 -11.91
CA ARG A 833 -8.22 -15.73 -13.19
C ARG A 833 -7.64 -14.31 -13.14
N GLU A 834 -8.07 -13.49 -12.19
CA GLU A 834 -7.52 -12.15 -11.92
C GLU A 834 -6.45 -12.19 -10.83
N LYS A 835 -6.55 -13.11 -9.83
CA LYS A 835 -5.48 -13.36 -8.85
C LYS A 835 -4.49 -14.46 -9.22
N SER A 836 -4.77 -15.41 -10.14
CA SER A 836 -3.70 -16.22 -10.76
C SER A 836 -2.77 -15.41 -11.68
N LYS A 837 -3.13 -14.16 -11.99
CA LYS A 837 -2.29 -13.17 -12.69
C LYS A 837 -1.55 -12.19 -11.75
N VAL A 838 -1.78 -12.27 -10.43
CA VAL A 838 -1.13 -11.42 -9.40
C VAL A 838 -0.88 -12.26 -8.15
N GLU A 839 0.04 -13.22 -8.26
CA GLU A 839 0.69 -13.91 -7.15
C GLU A 839 0.22 -15.33 -6.76
N ALA A 840 1.13 -16.33 -6.81
CA ALA A 840 1.00 -17.72 -6.35
C ALA A 840 2.22 -18.18 -5.51
N ALA A 841 2.42 -17.61 -4.31
CA ALA A 841 2.81 -18.35 -3.09
C ALA A 841 2.01 -17.89 -1.86
N GLY A 842 1.63 -16.61 -1.80
CA GLY A 842 0.61 -16.13 -0.85
C GLY A 842 -0.80 -16.64 -1.17
N LEU A 843 -1.12 -16.97 -2.43
CA LEU A 843 -2.44 -17.45 -2.85
C LEU A 843 -2.76 -18.86 -2.39
N ALA A 844 -1.78 -19.71 -2.11
CA ALA A 844 -2.08 -21.01 -1.56
C ALA A 844 -2.61 -20.86 -0.13
N HIS A 845 -2.08 -19.98 0.72
CA HIS A 845 -2.56 -19.79 2.11
C HIS A 845 -3.62 -18.68 2.26
N PHE A 846 -3.61 -17.64 1.43
CA PHE A 846 -4.65 -16.61 1.31
C PHE A 846 -5.83 -17.10 0.49
N GLY A 847 -5.58 -17.85 -0.59
CA GLY A 847 -6.60 -18.54 -1.37
C GLY A 847 -7.10 -19.79 -0.66
N LEU A 848 -6.28 -20.58 0.06
CA LEU A 848 -6.78 -21.56 1.06
C LEU A 848 -7.55 -20.81 2.14
N GLY A 849 -7.07 -19.70 2.69
CA GLY A 849 -7.80 -18.97 3.73
C GLY A 849 -9.13 -18.37 3.26
N LEU A 850 -9.19 -17.86 2.03
CA LEU A 850 -10.41 -17.35 1.39
C LEU A 850 -11.32 -18.50 0.93
N PHE A 851 -10.74 -19.63 0.48
CA PHE A 851 -11.42 -20.87 0.10
C PHE A 851 -12.08 -21.49 1.33
N LEU A 852 -11.34 -21.57 2.42
CA LEU A 852 -11.78 -22.09 3.71
C LEU A 852 -12.88 -21.18 4.31
N LYS A 853 -12.81 -19.86 4.07
CA LYS A 853 -13.85 -18.89 4.45
C LYS A 853 -15.12 -19.00 3.60
N GLU A 854 -15.05 -19.14 2.26
CA GLU A 854 -16.22 -19.39 1.40
C GLU A 854 -16.77 -20.83 1.53
N LEU A 855 -15.93 -21.82 1.83
CA LEU A 855 -16.34 -23.19 2.17
C LEU A 855 -17.17 -23.22 3.45
N ALA A 856 -16.77 -22.44 4.48
CA ALA A 856 -17.57 -22.28 5.70
C ALA A 856 -18.91 -21.56 5.44
N VAL A 857 -18.94 -20.56 4.53
CA VAL A 857 -20.17 -19.88 4.09
C VAL A 857 -21.09 -20.84 3.31
N ALA A 858 -20.56 -21.63 2.37
CA ALA A 858 -21.31 -22.60 1.58
C ALA A 858 -21.91 -23.74 2.44
N VAL A 859 -21.17 -24.25 3.44
CA VAL A 859 -21.64 -25.26 4.41
C VAL A 859 -22.70 -24.69 5.37
N LYS A 860 -22.58 -23.42 5.81
CA LYS A 860 -23.57 -22.73 6.67
C LYS A 860 -24.92 -22.52 5.97
N THR A 861 -24.91 -22.21 4.68
CA THR A 861 -26.14 -21.92 3.91
C THR A 861 -26.99 -23.15 3.60
N GLY A 862 -26.43 -24.37 3.61
CA GLY A 862 -27.14 -25.62 3.26
C GLY A 862 -27.66 -25.70 1.81
N ASP A 863 -27.46 -24.65 1.00
CA ASP A 863 -27.96 -24.55 -0.36
C ASP A 863 -27.14 -25.46 -1.29
N ARG A 864 -27.77 -26.56 -1.71
CA ARG A 864 -27.14 -27.60 -2.53
C ARG A 864 -26.48 -27.01 -3.78
N LEU A 865 -27.15 -26.11 -4.53
CA LEU A 865 -26.64 -25.49 -5.77
C LEU A 865 -25.39 -24.63 -5.53
N TYR A 866 -25.27 -23.99 -4.36
CA TYR A 866 -24.10 -23.19 -4.00
C TYR A 866 -22.88 -24.05 -3.61
N VAL A 867 -23.13 -25.20 -2.96
CA VAL A 867 -22.10 -26.21 -2.70
C VAL A 867 -21.64 -26.87 -4.01
N GLU A 868 -22.54 -27.09 -4.99
CA GLU A 868 -22.13 -27.65 -6.30
C GLU A 868 -21.30 -26.63 -7.13
N GLU A 869 -21.72 -25.35 -7.20
CA GLU A 869 -21.04 -24.26 -7.94
C GLU A 869 -19.67 -23.87 -7.32
N PHE A 870 -19.53 -23.92 -5.99
CA PHE A 870 -18.28 -23.70 -5.27
C PHE A 870 -17.24 -24.81 -5.53
N PHE A 871 -17.65 -26.07 -5.51
CA PHE A 871 -16.75 -27.20 -5.79
C PHE A 871 -16.46 -27.39 -7.29
N ASP A 872 -17.38 -27.01 -8.20
CA ASP A 872 -17.15 -27.03 -9.64
C ASP A 872 -16.21 -25.88 -10.11
N ALA A 873 -16.27 -24.70 -9.48
CA ALA A 873 -15.29 -23.63 -9.72
C ALA A 873 -13.88 -24.00 -9.20
N LEU A 874 -13.79 -24.77 -8.11
CA LEU A 874 -12.54 -25.29 -7.55
C LEU A 874 -11.91 -26.40 -8.40
N LEU A 875 -12.75 -27.24 -9.04
CA LEU A 875 -12.33 -28.30 -9.95
C LEU A 875 -11.79 -27.78 -11.29
N THR A 876 -12.00 -26.50 -11.61
CA THR A 876 -11.42 -25.81 -12.78
C THR A 876 -10.15 -25.00 -12.47
N THR A 877 -9.66 -25.05 -11.23
CA THR A 877 -8.41 -24.42 -10.80
C THR A 877 -7.39 -25.49 -10.39
N ASP A 878 -6.09 -25.27 -10.62
CA ASP A 878 -5.02 -26.29 -10.47
C ASP A 878 -4.78 -26.80 -9.02
N PHE A 879 -5.66 -26.41 -8.08
CA PHE A 879 -5.67 -26.68 -6.64
C PHE A 879 -5.49 -28.16 -6.25
N TYR A 880 -6.10 -29.10 -7.00
CA TYR A 880 -5.98 -30.56 -6.75
C TYR A 880 -4.68 -31.20 -7.28
N VAL A 881 -3.97 -30.52 -8.20
CA VAL A 881 -2.68 -30.95 -8.77
C VAL A 881 -1.51 -30.47 -7.90
N GLU A 882 -1.67 -29.34 -7.21
CA GLU A 882 -0.62 -28.75 -6.39
C GLU A 882 -0.49 -29.33 -4.98
N TYR A 883 -1.59 -29.79 -4.37
CA TYR A 883 -1.59 -30.28 -2.98
C TYR A 883 -1.30 -31.79 -2.84
N GLY A 884 -1.47 -32.57 -3.92
CA GLY A 884 -1.30 -34.04 -3.94
C GLY A 884 0.13 -34.54 -3.80
N LEU A 885 1.14 -33.66 -3.86
CA LEU A 885 2.54 -34.05 -4.00
C LEU A 885 3.45 -33.73 -2.82
N PHE A 886 2.88 -33.07 -1.82
CA PHE A 886 3.54 -32.81 -0.55
C PHE A 886 3.47 -34.02 0.42
N VAL A 887 2.54 -34.96 0.20
CA VAL A 887 2.20 -35.99 1.21
C VAL A 887 3.01 -37.30 1.09
N ALA A 888 4.00 -37.46 0.18
CA ALA A 888 4.68 -38.78 -0.03
C ALA A 888 6.12 -38.98 0.45
N GLY A 889 6.70 -38.11 1.28
CA GLY A 889 8.09 -38.27 1.74
C GLY A 889 8.24 -38.58 3.22
N ALA A 890 7.69 -37.75 4.09
CA ALA A 890 7.95 -37.88 5.51
C ALA A 890 6.82 -38.66 6.21
N ARG A 891 6.78 -39.97 6.04
CA ARG A 891 6.59 -40.89 7.19
C ARG A 891 7.15 -42.27 6.88
N MET A 892 8.24 -42.62 7.56
CA MET A 892 8.31 -43.71 8.55
C MET A 892 9.75 -43.79 9.08
N GLY A 893 9.99 -43.51 10.36
CA GLY A 893 10.18 -44.60 11.30
C GLY A 893 9.93 -44.15 12.73
N GLU A 894 8.88 -44.73 13.30
CA GLU A 894 8.38 -44.58 14.65
C GLU A 894 8.98 -45.72 15.50
N LEU A 895 9.28 -45.47 16.79
CA LEU A 895 8.96 -46.33 17.97
C LEU A 895 10.09 -46.59 18.97
N THR A 896 9.89 -46.11 20.21
CA THR A 896 9.53 -46.88 21.42
C THR A 896 9.30 -45.85 22.55
N TYR A 897 8.34 -45.89 23.47
CA TYR A 897 7.69 -47.00 24.14
C TYR A 897 6.29 -46.54 24.59
N THR A 898 5.27 -47.14 24.00
CA THR A 898 4.02 -47.39 24.71
C THR A 898 4.36 -48.38 25.83
N ARG A 899 3.82 -48.21 27.05
CA ARG A 899 2.97 -49.29 27.58
C ARG A 899 2.13 -49.06 28.83
N TYR A 900 2.44 -48.20 29.81
CA TYR A 900 1.81 -48.46 31.12
C TYR A 900 0.49 -47.73 31.49
N LEU A 901 0.09 -46.63 30.84
CA LEU A 901 -1.05 -45.82 31.34
C LEU A 901 -2.34 -45.92 30.51
N GLN A 902 -2.56 -47.13 30.01
CA GLN A 902 -3.83 -47.83 30.21
C GLN A 902 -4.48 -47.36 31.54
N ARG A 903 -5.69 -46.81 31.59
CA ARG A 903 -6.86 -47.59 31.21
C ARG A 903 -8.06 -46.79 30.71
N TYR A 904 -8.40 -45.59 31.21
CA TYR A 904 -9.57 -44.83 30.73
C TYR A 904 -9.37 -43.33 31.00
N VAL A 905 -9.76 -42.46 30.06
CA VAL A 905 -9.40 -41.02 30.00
C VAL A 905 -9.58 -40.29 31.33
N LYS A 906 -8.57 -39.50 31.73
CA LYS A 906 -8.47 -38.91 33.06
C LYS A 906 -9.40 -37.69 33.24
N PRO A 907 -10.09 -37.57 34.39
CA PRO A 907 -10.85 -36.37 34.82
C PRO A 907 -10.05 -35.06 34.78
N ARG A 908 -8.71 -35.14 34.70
CA ARG A 908 -7.80 -33.98 34.59
C ARG A 908 -7.82 -33.31 33.21
N PHE A 909 -8.33 -33.94 32.14
CA PHE A 909 -8.41 -33.33 30.81
C PHE A 909 -9.38 -32.12 30.77
N VAL A 910 -10.54 -32.24 31.44
CA VAL A 910 -11.56 -31.17 31.51
C VAL A 910 -11.08 -29.96 32.31
N ASN A 911 -10.33 -30.18 33.40
CA ASN A 911 -9.86 -29.11 34.28
C ASN A 911 -8.51 -28.48 33.90
N SER A 912 -7.74 -29.04 32.94
CA SER A 912 -6.39 -28.55 32.62
C SER A 912 -6.18 -28.10 31.17
N VAL A 913 -6.93 -28.58 30.18
CA VAL A 913 -6.74 -28.17 28.77
C VAL A 913 -7.73 -27.07 28.38
N LEU A 914 -9.00 -27.19 28.75
CA LEU A 914 -10.00 -26.15 28.45
C LEU A 914 -9.73 -24.85 29.24
N LYS A 915 -9.37 -24.97 30.53
CA LYS A 915 -9.13 -23.81 31.41
C LYS A 915 -7.84 -23.05 31.05
N THR A 916 -6.77 -23.76 30.68
CA THR A 916 -5.46 -23.16 30.34
C THR A 916 -5.46 -22.54 28.94
N ASN A 917 -6.19 -23.13 27.99
CA ASN A 917 -6.29 -22.64 26.62
C ASN A 917 -7.23 -21.44 26.51
N LEU A 918 -8.30 -21.40 27.33
CA LEU A 918 -9.12 -20.21 27.49
C LEU A 918 -8.28 -19.06 28.08
N VAL A 919 -7.43 -19.34 29.07
CA VAL A 919 -6.53 -18.33 29.68
C VAL A 919 -5.44 -17.83 28.71
N LEU A 920 -4.89 -18.69 27.83
CA LEU A 920 -3.93 -18.30 26.78
C LEU A 920 -4.59 -17.55 25.60
N ALA A 921 -5.80 -17.97 25.20
CA ALA A 921 -6.62 -17.27 24.23
C ALA A 921 -6.95 -15.87 24.73
N THR A 922 -7.44 -15.76 25.96
CA THR A 922 -7.68 -14.48 26.61
C THR A 922 -6.37 -13.70 26.78
N GLY A 923 -5.23 -14.33 27.07
CA GLY A 923 -3.93 -13.67 27.19
C GLY A 923 -3.36 -13.06 25.90
N LEU A 924 -3.61 -13.67 24.73
CA LEU A 924 -3.26 -13.11 23.41
C LEU A 924 -4.30 -12.09 22.93
N ALA A 925 -5.58 -12.33 23.23
CA ALA A 925 -6.66 -11.44 22.83
C ALA A 925 -6.63 -10.13 23.62
N LEU A 926 -6.40 -10.19 24.94
CA LEU A 926 -6.61 -9.08 25.87
C LEU A 926 -5.72 -7.86 25.57
N PRO A 927 -4.42 -7.97 25.24
CA PRO A 927 -3.61 -6.80 24.90
C PRO A 927 -4.08 -6.12 23.61
N ALA A 928 -4.42 -6.91 22.58
CA ALA A 928 -4.96 -6.39 21.33
C ALA A 928 -6.40 -5.84 21.50
N LEU A 929 -7.19 -6.43 22.41
CA LEU A 929 -8.52 -5.95 22.79
C LEU A 929 -8.45 -4.64 23.58
N VAL A 930 -7.56 -4.54 24.56
CA VAL A 930 -7.36 -3.33 25.38
C VAL A 930 -6.88 -2.16 24.53
N HIS A 931 -6.20 -2.42 23.40
CA HIS A 931 -5.69 -1.39 22.49
C HIS A 931 -6.64 -1.07 21.33
N GLY A 932 -7.81 -1.72 21.24
CA GLY A 932 -8.77 -1.52 20.15
C GLY A 932 -8.24 -1.91 18.77
N ARG A 933 -7.29 -2.87 18.69
CA ARG A 933 -6.61 -3.30 17.46
C ARG A 933 -6.67 -4.81 17.26
N LEU A 934 -7.71 -5.47 17.76
CA LEU A 934 -7.86 -6.91 17.60
C LEU A 934 -8.26 -7.25 16.16
N GLU A 935 -7.26 -7.51 15.32
CA GLU A 935 -7.46 -8.06 13.98
C GLU A 935 -7.76 -9.57 14.13
N GLY A 936 -9.02 -9.99 13.97
CA GLY A 936 -9.46 -11.35 14.28
C GLY A 936 -8.75 -12.43 13.46
N LYS A 937 -8.29 -12.11 12.23
CA LYS A 937 -7.39 -12.98 11.44
C LYS A 937 -6.03 -13.19 12.10
N ALA A 938 -5.41 -12.14 12.63
CA ALA A 938 -4.15 -12.24 13.37
C ALA A 938 -4.35 -12.97 14.71
N PHE A 939 -5.49 -12.78 15.39
CA PHE A 939 -5.85 -13.49 16.61
C PHE A 939 -6.07 -14.99 16.39
N ALA A 940 -6.78 -15.40 15.34
CA ALA A 940 -7.00 -16.82 15.02
C ALA A 940 -5.77 -17.53 14.45
N ILE A 941 -4.91 -16.81 13.70
CA ILE A 941 -3.59 -17.33 13.30
C ILE A 941 -2.69 -17.49 14.54
N SER A 942 -2.80 -16.60 15.54
CA SER A 942 -2.08 -16.70 16.83
C SER A 942 -2.64 -17.78 17.77
N LEU A 943 -3.96 -18.01 17.75
CA LEU A 943 -4.65 -19.07 18.50
C LEU A 943 -4.42 -20.46 17.88
N GLY A 944 -4.34 -20.51 16.54
CA GLY A 944 -3.95 -21.69 15.77
C GLY A 944 -2.46 -22.04 15.88
N SER A 945 -1.57 -21.03 15.91
CA SER A 945 -0.11 -21.22 16.05
C SER A 945 0.35 -21.57 17.47
N LEU A 946 -0.47 -21.36 18.51
CA LEU A 946 -0.26 -21.93 19.85
C LEU A 946 -0.61 -23.45 19.94
N GLY A 947 -1.05 -24.09 18.86
CA GLY A 947 -1.39 -25.51 18.83
C GLY A 947 -2.71 -25.87 19.56
N LEU A 948 -3.56 -24.89 19.87
CA LEU A 948 -4.76 -25.08 20.69
C LEU A 948 -5.95 -25.68 19.93
N SER A 949 -5.98 -25.60 18.60
CA SER A 949 -7.01 -26.21 17.73
C SER A 949 -6.79 -27.71 17.55
N SER A 950 -5.55 -28.14 17.30
CA SER A 950 -5.20 -29.57 17.14
C SER A 950 -5.59 -30.39 18.37
N GLY A 951 -5.36 -29.88 19.59
CA GLY A 951 -5.68 -30.59 20.85
C GLY A 951 -7.17 -30.68 21.19
N LEU A 952 -7.97 -29.68 20.84
CA LEU A 952 -9.43 -29.66 21.03
C LEU A 952 -10.14 -30.52 19.98
N VAL A 953 -9.66 -30.50 18.73
CA VAL A 953 -10.23 -31.25 17.61
C VAL A 953 -9.75 -32.71 17.58
N HIS A 954 -8.50 -33.03 17.91
CA HIS A 954 -8.07 -34.42 18.21
C HIS A 954 -8.74 -34.98 19.48
N GLY A 955 -9.07 -34.13 20.46
CA GLY A 955 -9.75 -34.52 21.71
C GLY A 955 -11.23 -34.88 21.51
N GLY A 956 -11.93 -34.16 20.64
CA GLY A 956 -13.32 -34.44 20.25
C GLY A 956 -13.47 -35.62 19.28
N THR A 957 -12.54 -35.79 18.33
CA THR A 957 -12.62 -36.85 17.28
C THR A 957 -12.21 -38.24 17.78
N ARG A 958 -11.32 -38.36 18.78
CA ARG A 958 -10.97 -39.64 19.44
C ARG A 958 -12.02 -40.18 20.43
N ALA A 959 -13.05 -39.40 20.77
CA ALA A 959 -14.10 -39.79 21.71
C ALA A 959 -15.24 -40.61 21.06
N ILE A 960 -15.21 -40.77 19.73
CA ILE A 960 -16.31 -41.32 18.94
C ILE A 960 -16.04 -42.80 18.62
N LYS A 961 -16.90 -43.68 19.17
CA LYS A 961 -16.69 -45.12 19.40
C LYS A 961 -16.50 -46.05 18.18
N TRP A 962 -16.68 -45.58 16.95
CA TRP A 962 -16.93 -46.44 15.78
C TRP A 962 -15.86 -46.37 14.68
N VAL A 963 -14.75 -45.66 14.91
CA VAL A 963 -13.63 -45.60 13.95
C VAL A 963 -12.66 -46.77 14.19
N VAL A 964 -12.57 -47.69 13.21
CA VAL A 964 -11.77 -48.92 13.27
C VAL A 964 -10.33 -48.69 12.80
N ASP A 965 -9.37 -49.26 13.53
CA ASP A 965 -7.92 -49.07 13.35
C ASP A 965 -7.31 -50.01 12.30
N LEU A 966 -6.81 -49.43 11.21
CA LEU A 966 -6.29 -50.11 10.02
C LEU A 966 -4.94 -50.81 10.22
N ARG A 967 -4.28 -50.70 11.38
CA ARG A 967 -3.06 -51.48 11.67
C ARG A 967 -3.31 -52.99 11.76
N LYS A 968 -4.52 -53.45 12.06
CA LYS A 968 -4.85 -54.89 12.16
C LYS A 968 -4.99 -55.61 10.81
N ALA A 969 -5.13 -54.88 9.71
CA ALA A 969 -5.32 -55.49 8.38
C ALA A 969 -4.00 -55.73 7.62
N ARG A 970 -2.85 -55.21 8.12
CA ARG A 970 -1.55 -55.32 7.43
C ARG A 970 -0.74 -56.58 7.76
N THR A 971 -1.18 -57.38 8.74
CA THR A 971 -0.48 -58.58 9.20
C THR A 971 -0.90 -59.88 8.50
N VAL A 972 -1.79 -59.85 7.50
CA VAL A 972 -2.13 -61.04 6.70
C VAL A 972 -1.69 -60.79 5.27
N GLY A 973 -0.48 -61.25 4.96
CA GLY A 973 0.15 -61.08 3.66
C GLY A 973 -0.36 -62.06 2.61
N ALA A 974 -0.31 -61.63 1.36
CA ALA A 974 -0.03 -62.45 0.16
C ALA A 974 -0.23 -61.58 -1.10
N ALA A 975 0.70 -60.67 -1.40
CA ALA A 975 0.88 -60.09 -2.74
C ALA A 975 2.09 -59.14 -2.74
N SER A 976 3.29 -59.68 -2.93
CA SER A 976 4.55 -58.93 -2.99
C SER A 976 5.21 -58.94 -4.38
N ARG A 977 4.43 -58.96 -5.48
CA ARG A 977 5.02 -59.02 -6.84
C ARG A 977 4.50 -58.06 -7.90
N THR A 978 3.56 -57.17 -7.61
CA THR A 978 3.23 -56.07 -8.52
C THR A 978 3.26 -54.78 -7.73
N GLY A 979 4.46 -54.21 -7.73
CA GLY A 979 4.77 -52.98 -7.05
C GLY A 979 3.95 -51.81 -7.58
N LEU A 980 3.65 -50.94 -6.62
CA LEU A 980 3.77 -49.50 -6.73
C LEU A 980 2.46 -48.72 -7.04
N ALA A 981 1.51 -49.06 -7.92
CA ALA A 981 0.45 -48.10 -8.30
C ALA A 981 -0.51 -47.49 -7.21
N LEU A 982 -0.89 -48.20 -6.13
CA LEU A 982 -2.16 -47.89 -5.40
C LEU A 982 -2.09 -47.14 -4.03
N GLY A 983 -0.94 -46.67 -3.55
CA GLY A 983 -0.81 -46.04 -2.21
C GLY A 983 -1.35 -44.60 -2.05
N ARG A 984 -2.07 -44.07 -3.05
CA ARG A 984 -2.42 -42.63 -3.17
C ARG A 984 -3.87 -42.26 -2.87
N LEU A 985 -4.82 -43.20 -2.95
CA LEU A 985 -6.24 -42.88 -2.76
C LEU A 985 -6.69 -42.87 -1.28
N THR A 986 -5.94 -43.49 -0.38
CA THR A 986 -6.26 -43.51 1.06
C THR A 986 -5.69 -42.32 1.86
N ARG A 987 -4.88 -41.43 1.26
CA ARG A 987 -4.43 -40.16 1.90
C ARG A 987 -5.34 -38.96 1.66
N ALA A 988 -6.30 -39.05 0.73
CA ALA A 988 -7.21 -37.95 0.38
C ALA A 988 -8.24 -37.63 1.48
N GLY A 989 -8.69 -38.63 2.25
CA GLY A 989 -9.72 -38.46 3.28
C GLY A 989 -9.27 -37.75 4.57
N ALA A 990 -7.96 -37.63 4.81
CA ALA A 990 -7.42 -37.01 6.04
C ALA A 990 -7.14 -35.50 5.90
N TRP A 991 -6.84 -34.99 4.69
CA TRP A 991 -6.65 -33.55 4.46
C TRP A 991 -7.99 -32.79 4.48
N PHE A 992 -9.08 -33.40 3.99
CA PHE A 992 -10.42 -32.80 4.01
C PHE A 992 -10.83 -32.36 5.43
N TYR A 993 -10.39 -33.11 6.44
CA TYR A 993 -10.60 -32.80 7.85
C TYR A 993 -9.77 -31.58 8.32
N SER A 994 -8.49 -31.43 7.94
CA SER A 994 -7.64 -30.28 8.36
C SER A 994 -7.91 -28.99 7.58
N ALA A 995 -8.34 -29.09 6.31
CA ALA A 995 -8.88 -27.97 5.56
C ALA A 995 -10.20 -27.49 6.19
N ALA A 996 -11.18 -28.38 6.41
CA ALA A 996 -12.43 -28.03 7.10
C ALA A 996 -12.19 -27.46 8.52
N GLU A 997 -11.16 -27.93 9.23
CA GLU A 997 -10.74 -27.39 10.52
C GLU A 997 -10.18 -25.96 10.42
N LEU A 998 -9.32 -25.65 9.44
CA LEU A 998 -8.81 -24.29 9.21
C LEU A 998 -9.89 -23.33 8.64
N ALA A 999 -10.91 -23.85 7.93
CA ALA A 999 -12.12 -23.12 7.54
C ALA A 999 -12.96 -22.69 8.71
N VAL A 1000 -13.25 -23.62 9.62
CA VAL A 1000 -13.97 -23.30 10.85
C VAL A 1000 -13.17 -22.30 11.69
N ILE A 1001 -11.84 -22.41 11.73
CA ILE A 1001 -10.98 -21.45 12.47
C ILE A 1001 -10.98 -20.06 11.82
N LEU A 1002 -10.82 -19.94 10.50
CA LEU A 1002 -10.86 -18.64 9.79
C LEU A 1002 -12.27 -18.03 9.74
N TYR A 1003 -13.32 -18.85 9.77
CA TYR A 1003 -14.70 -18.40 9.92
C TYR A 1003 -14.94 -17.83 11.32
N VAL A 1004 -14.53 -18.55 12.37
CA VAL A 1004 -14.61 -18.06 13.75
C VAL A 1004 -13.72 -16.83 13.94
N ALA A 1005 -12.58 -16.73 13.25
CA ALA A 1005 -11.70 -15.56 13.25
C ALA A 1005 -12.39 -14.28 12.77
N ASP A 1006 -13.14 -14.41 11.67
CA ASP A 1006 -13.79 -13.28 11.02
C ASP A 1006 -15.05 -12.85 11.79
N GLU A 1007 -15.81 -13.79 12.36
CA GLU A 1007 -16.89 -13.49 13.32
C GLU A 1007 -16.37 -12.81 14.58
N PHE A 1008 -15.21 -13.25 15.08
CA PHE A 1008 -14.57 -12.61 16.22
C PHE A 1008 -14.06 -11.21 15.88
N GLU A 1009 -13.52 -10.99 14.67
CA GLU A 1009 -13.11 -9.66 14.18
C GLU A 1009 -14.32 -8.72 14.09
N GLN A 1010 -15.42 -9.17 13.49
CA GLN A 1010 -16.64 -8.38 13.33
C GLN A 1010 -17.29 -8.08 14.68
N THR A 1011 -17.39 -9.07 15.57
CA THR A 1011 -17.92 -8.89 16.93
C THR A 1011 -17.02 -7.98 17.76
N ALA A 1012 -15.69 -8.08 17.63
CA ALA A 1012 -14.76 -7.23 18.35
C ALA A 1012 -14.76 -5.79 17.83
N ASN A 1013 -14.77 -5.58 16.52
CA ASN A 1013 -14.88 -4.25 15.93
C ASN A 1013 -16.23 -3.61 16.27
N ALA A 1014 -17.34 -4.35 16.17
CA ALA A 1014 -18.65 -3.86 16.61
C ALA A 1014 -18.66 -3.52 18.10
N TYR A 1015 -17.95 -4.28 18.93
CA TYR A 1015 -17.78 -3.94 20.35
C TYR A 1015 -16.94 -2.66 20.54
N PHE A 1016 -15.83 -2.48 19.82
CA PHE A 1016 -15.02 -1.26 19.92
C PHE A 1016 -15.73 -0.03 19.39
N ASP A 1017 -16.42 -0.15 18.27
CA ASP A 1017 -17.23 0.91 17.68
C ASP A 1017 -18.37 1.28 18.64
N ARG A 1018 -18.99 0.27 19.29
CA ARG A 1018 -19.98 0.51 20.36
C ARG A 1018 -19.39 1.26 21.54
N GLU A 1019 -18.23 0.83 22.05
CA GLU A 1019 -17.57 1.48 23.18
C GLU A 1019 -17.05 2.88 22.82
N ALA A 1020 -16.60 3.09 21.58
CA ALA A 1020 -16.21 4.40 21.06
C ALA A 1020 -17.41 5.34 20.94
N ALA A 1021 -18.54 4.87 20.40
CA ALA A 1021 -19.77 5.65 20.29
C ALA A 1021 -20.37 5.96 21.67
N LYS A 1022 -20.38 5.00 22.60
CA LYS A 1022 -20.72 5.21 24.01
C LYS A 1022 -19.81 6.20 24.71
N LYS A 1023 -18.49 6.15 24.45
CA LYS A 1023 -17.53 7.11 24.96
C LYS A 1023 -17.78 8.51 24.40
N ALA A 1024 -18.12 8.64 23.13
CA ALA A 1024 -18.49 9.91 22.52
C ALA A 1024 -19.75 10.50 23.17
N ILE A 1025 -20.80 9.70 23.41
CA ILE A 1025 -21.98 10.13 24.19
C ILE A 1025 -21.56 10.56 25.58
N GLY A 1026 -20.74 9.76 26.28
CA GLY A 1026 -20.27 10.08 27.62
C GLY A 1026 -19.53 11.42 27.68
N GLN A 1027 -18.61 11.66 26.75
CA GLN A 1027 -17.84 12.91 26.65
C GLN A 1027 -18.72 14.11 26.30
N ALA A 1028 -19.64 13.96 25.35
CA ALA A 1028 -20.54 15.02 24.96
C ALA A 1028 -21.57 15.33 26.07
N GLY A 1029 -22.07 14.30 26.76
CA GLY A 1029 -22.97 14.44 27.90
C GLY A 1029 -22.29 15.05 29.13
N GLU A 1030 -21.01 14.74 29.34
CA GLU A 1030 -20.16 15.42 30.33
C GLU A 1030 -20.04 16.91 30.03
N ALA A 1031 -19.65 17.25 28.80
CA ALA A 1031 -19.53 18.64 28.37
C ALA A 1031 -20.87 19.39 28.48
N PHE A 1032 -21.98 18.73 28.10
CA PHE A 1032 -23.32 19.27 28.20
C PHE A 1032 -23.74 19.53 29.65
N LEU A 1033 -23.61 18.55 30.55
CA LEU A 1033 -23.97 18.74 31.96
C LEU A 1033 -23.04 19.72 32.69
N ASP A 1034 -21.75 19.77 32.32
CA ASP A 1034 -20.82 20.78 32.86
C ASP A 1034 -21.25 22.19 32.40
N GLN A 1035 -21.67 22.35 31.14
CA GLN A 1035 -22.23 23.62 30.63
C GLN A 1035 -23.56 24.00 31.31
N VAL A 1036 -24.42 23.02 31.57
CA VAL A 1036 -25.69 23.24 32.31
C VAL A 1036 -25.42 23.66 33.75
N ARG A 1037 -24.38 23.13 34.40
CA ARG A 1037 -24.00 23.48 35.78
C ARG A 1037 -23.30 24.84 35.90
N ASP A 1038 -22.74 25.36 34.81
CA ASP A 1038 -22.13 26.68 34.80
C ASP A 1038 -23.20 27.76 35.02
N SER A 1039 -23.05 28.52 36.11
CA SER A 1039 -23.95 29.62 36.47
C SER A 1039 -23.93 30.76 35.44
N ASN A 1040 -22.87 30.86 34.64
CA ASN A 1040 -22.68 31.90 33.63
C ASN A 1040 -23.05 31.46 32.21
N ALA A 1041 -23.57 30.24 32.04
CA ALA A 1041 -23.94 29.72 30.73
C ALA A 1041 -25.03 30.58 30.06
N THR A 1042 -24.83 30.92 28.80
CA THR A 1042 -25.83 31.60 27.97
C THR A 1042 -26.77 30.59 27.29
N PRO A 1043 -27.95 31.01 26.81
CA PRO A 1043 -28.85 30.15 26.04
C PRO A 1043 -28.17 29.51 24.82
N GLU A 1044 -27.31 30.25 24.13
CA GLU A 1044 -26.59 29.79 22.95
C GLU A 1044 -25.55 28.73 23.30
N ALA A 1045 -24.82 28.90 24.41
CA ALA A 1045 -23.83 27.94 24.86
C ALA A 1045 -24.48 26.60 25.27
N ILE A 1046 -25.63 26.65 25.96
CA ILE A 1046 -26.40 25.45 26.32
C ILE A 1046 -26.99 24.80 25.07
N THR A 1047 -27.47 25.58 24.10
CA THR A 1047 -28.01 25.05 22.84
C THR A 1047 -26.92 24.36 22.02
N ALA A 1048 -25.76 24.98 21.86
CA ALA A 1048 -24.63 24.39 21.14
C ALA A 1048 -24.12 23.10 21.82
N ALA A 1049 -24.09 23.07 23.16
CA ALA A 1049 -23.73 21.87 23.90
C ALA A 1049 -24.79 20.76 23.77
N ALA A 1050 -26.09 21.10 23.75
CA ALA A 1050 -27.18 20.16 23.49
C ALA A 1050 -27.12 19.59 22.06
N GLU A 1051 -26.82 20.43 21.07
CA GLU A 1051 -26.63 20.00 19.67
C GLU A 1051 -25.44 19.04 19.52
N ALA A 1052 -24.30 19.36 20.15
CA ALA A 1052 -23.15 18.45 20.15
C ALA A 1052 -23.48 17.11 20.82
N TYR A 1053 -24.30 17.13 21.87
CA TYR A 1053 -24.75 15.93 22.58
C TYR A 1053 -25.70 15.08 21.72
N ASP A 1054 -26.65 15.69 21.02
CA ASP A 1054 -27.52 14.99 20.07
C ASP A 1054 -26.78 14.46 18.85
N VAL A 1055 -25.77 15.16 18.34
CA VAL A 1055 -24.89 14.61 17.29
C VAL A 1055 -24.23 13.31 17.76
N ALA A 1056 -23.78 13.26 19.02
CA ALA A 1056 -23.22 12.04 19.59
C ALA A 1056 -24.27 10.93 19.74
N TRP A 1057 -25.50 11.26 20.16
CA TRP A 1057 -26.60 10.31 20.22
C TRP A 1057 -27.05 9.82 18.85
N THR A 1058 -27.13 10.70 17.85
CA THR A 1058 -27.46 10.36 16.47
C THR A 1058 -26.40 9.44 15.88
N SER A 1059 -25.11 9.73 16.10
CA SER A 1059 -24.02 8.86 15.69
C SER A 1059 -24.11 7.46 16.35
N TYR A 1060 -24.48 7.40 17.63
CA TYR A 1060 -24.69 6.12 18.32
C TYR A 1060 -25.91 5.36 17.80
N ARG A 1061 -27.02 6.06 17.55
CA ARG A 1061 -28.22 5.51 16.94
C ARG A 1061 -27.91 4.97 15.53
N ASP A 1062 -27.14 5.69 14.72
CA ASP A 1062 -26.70 5.24 13.40
C ASP A 1062 -25.77 4.02 13.48
N PHE A 1063 -24.92 3.96 14.51
CA PHE A 1063 -24.16 2.76 14.83
C PHE A 1063 -25.08 1.55 15.11
N LEU A 1064 -26.19 1.73 15.84
CA LEU A 1064 -27.17 0.65 16.06
C LEU A 1064 -27.80 0.18 14.74
N TYR A 1065 -27.90 1.05 13.74
CA TYR A 1065 -28.42 0.72 12.40
C TYR A 1065 -27.40 0.16 11.41
N ALA A 1066 -26.10 0.29 11.68
CA ALA A 1066 -25.06 -0.14 10.76
C ALA A 1066 -25.24 -1.58 10.21
N PRO A 1067 -25.69 -2.58 11.01
CA PRO A 1067 -25.98 -3.92 10.48
C PRO A 1067 -27.11 -3.96 9.45
N LEU A 1068 -28.14 -3.12 9.60
CA LEU A 1068 -29.24 -3.01 8.65
C LEU A 1068 -28.74 -2.40 7.33
N PHE A 1069 -28.01 -1.29 7.38
CA PHE A 1069 -27.44 -0.66 6.18
C PHE A 1069 -26.46 -1.59 5.43
N ALA A 1070 -25.68 -2.39 6.15
CA ALA A 1070 -24.80 -3.39 5.54
C ALA A 1070 -25.61 -4.45 4.76
N THR A 1071 -26.75 -4.88 5.31
CA THR A 1071 -27.67 -5.84 4.70
C THR A 1071 -28.35 -5.23 3.46
N GLU A 1072 -28.83 -3.99 3.57
CA GLU A 1072 -29.44 -3.24 2.46
C GLU A 1072 -28.44 -3.02 1.31
N ALA A 1073 -27.20 -2.62 1.61
CA ALA A 1073 -26.15 -2.47 0.61
C ALA A 1073 -25.78 -3.81 -0.06
N GLN A 1074 -25.85 -4.93 0.68
CA GLN A 1074 -25.64 -6.26 0.09
C GLN A 1074 -26.77 -6.62 -0.87
N VAL A 1075 -28.03 -6.39 -0.48
CA VAL A 1075 -29.21 -6.66 -1.32
C VAL A 1075 -29.24 -5.76 -2.54
N ALA A 1076 -28.91 -4.47 -2.41
CA ALA A 1076 -28.80 -3.54 -3.52
C ALA A 1076 -27.81 -4.04 -4.58
N ARG A 1077 -26.60 -4.47 -4.18
CA ARG A 1077 -25.63 -5.09 -5.09
C ARG A 1077 -26.19 -6.36 -5.74
N ARG A 1078 -26.94 -7.19 -4.99
CA ARG A 1078 -27.57 -8.39 -5.55
C ARG A 1078 -28.61 -8.04 -6.61
N MET A 1079 -29.43 -7.02 -6.35
CA MET A 1079 -30.49 -6.55 -7.24
C MET A 1079 -29.93 -5.86 -8.47
N GLU A 1080 -28.84 -5.10 -8.36
CA GLU A 1080 -28.14 -4.54 -9.52
C GLU A 1080 -27.73 -5.63 -10.51
N GLY A 1081 -27.22 -6.77 -10.01
CA GLY A 1081 -26.91 -7.91 -10.88
C GLY A 1081 -28.12 -8.57 -11.53
N LEU A 1082 -29.23 -8.68 -10.81
CA LEU A 1082 -30.48 -9.20 -11.40
C LEU A 1082 -31.06 -8.24 -12.44
N ALA A 1083 -31.00 -6.92 -12.19
CA ALA A 1083 -31.46 -5.89 -13.11
C ALA A 1083 -30.61 -5.86 -14.39
N GLU A 1084 -29.28 -6.00 -14.27
CA GLU A 1084 -28.40 -6.17 -15.42
C GLU A 1084 -28.78 -7.41 -16.24
N THR A 1085 -29.04 -8.54 -15.58
CA THR A 1085 -29.41 -9.78 -16.26
C THR A 1085 -30.81 -9.69 -16.90
N ALA A 1086 -31.79 -9.10 -16.23
CA ALA A 1086 -33.13 -8.86 -16.76
C ALA A 1086 -33.10 -7.93 -17.98
N LYS A 1087 -32.25 -6.89 -17.94
CA LYS A 1087 -32.01 -6.01 -19.09
C LYS A 1087 -31.40 -6.76 -20.27
N GLU A 1088 -30.40 -7.61 -20.03
CA GLU A 1088 -29.81 -8.45 -21.08
C GLU A 1088 -30.85 -9.39 -21.70
N LEU A 1089 -31.80 -9.92 -20.93
CA LEU A 1089 -32.93 -10.70 -21.47
C LEU A 1089 -33.91 -9.86 -22.28
N ALA A 1090 -34.24 -8.64 -21.82
CA ALA A 1090 -35.10 -7.72 -22.56
C ALA A 1090 -34.50 -7.36 -23.92
N ASP A 1091 -33.19 -7.09 -23.94
CA ASP A 1091 -32.43 -6.75 -25.14
C ASP A 1091 -32.40 -7.96 -26.08
N LYS A 1092 -32.16 -9.18 -25.57
CA LYS A 1092 -32.25 -10.43 -26.33
C LYS A 1092 -33.63 -10.65 -26.94
N ARG A 1093 -34.71 -10.39 -26.19
CA ARG A 1093 -36.09 -10.50 -26.65
C ARG A 1093 -36.39 -9.49 -27.77
N ALA A 1094 -36.05 -8.22 -27.56
CA ALA A 1094 -36.24 -7.15 -28.54
C ALA A 1094 -35.45 -7.42 -29.83
N GLU A 1095 -34.22 -7.94 -29.68
CA GLU A 1095 -33.36 -8.33 -30.78
C GLU A 1095 -33.90 -9.54 -31.55
N ALA A 1096 -34.40 -10.57 -30.86
CA ALA A 1096 -35.07 -11.71 -31.47
C ALA A 1096 -36.27 -11.24 -32.30
N LEU A 1097 -37.13 -10.38 -31.75
CA LEU A 1097 -38.29 -9.83 -32.48
C LEU A 1097 -37.87 -9.01 -33.70
N ALA A 1098 -36.88 -8.14 -33.55
CA ALA A 1098 -36.36 -7.32 -34.64
C ALA A 1098 -35.76 -8.20 -35.76
N ARG A 1099 -35.08 -9.29 -35.42
CA ARG A 1099 -34.51 -10.23 -36.38
C ARG A 1099 -35.59 -11.02 -37.11
N LEU A 1100 -36.61 -11.50 -36.38
CA LEU A 1100 -37.68 -12.31 -36.96
C LEU A 1100 -38.60 -11.51 -37.89
N ARG A 1101 -38.88 -10.24 -37.57
CA ARG A 1101 -39.67 -9.34 -38.44
C ARG A 1101 -39.00 -9.10 -39.81
N ARG A 1102 -37.67 -9.18 -39.88
CA ARG A 1102 -36.89 -9.00 -41.12
C ARG A 1102 -36.80 -10.26 -41.99
N LEU A 1103 -37.23 -11.42 -41.47
CA LEU A 1103 -37.10 -12.71 -42.15
C LEU A 1103 -38.50 -13.29 -42.44
N PRO A 1104 -39.22 -12.81 -43.47
CA PRO A 1104 -40.63 -13.15 -43.71
C PRO A 1104 -40.89 -14.65 -43.85
N GLN A 1105 -39.93 -15.41 -44.39
CA GLN A 1105 -40.05 -16.88 -44.52
C GLN A 1105 -39.92 -17.62 -43.19
N LEU A 1106 -39.06 -17.14 -42.28
CA LEU A 1106 -38.89 -17.69 -40.94
C LEU A 1106 -40.06 -17.27 -40.05
N ARG A 1107 -40.55 -16.05 -40.25
CA ARG A 1107 -41.74 -15.48 -39.60
C ARG A 1107 -42.96 -16.35 -39.81
N SER A 1108 -43.31 -16.73 -41.04
CA SER A 1108 -44.49 -17.56 -41.30
C SER A 1108 -44.40 -18.98 -40.71
N ARG A 1109 -43.20 -19.48 -40.43
CA ARG A 1109 -42.98 -20.77 -39.74
C ARG A 1109 -43.13 -20.60 -38.23
N ILE A 1110 -42.51 -19.58 -37.66
CA ILE A 1110 -42.56 -19.29 -36.22
C ILE A 1110 -43.97 -18.85 -35.79
N GLU A 1111 -44.65 -18.00 -36.56
CA GLU A 1111 -46.05 -17.62 -36.30
C GLU A 1111 -46.99 -18.84 -36.37
N ARG A 1112 -46.64 -19.89 -37.12
CA ARG A 1112 -47.40 -21.14 -37.16
C ARG A 1112 -47.13 -22.02 -35.93
N ASP A 1113 -45.86 -22.14 -35.53
CA ASP A 1113 -45.42 -23.03 -34.46
C ASP A 1113 -45.67 -22.41 -33.06
N HIS A 1114 -45.70 -21.08 -32.95
CA HIS A 1114 -45.82 -20.33 -31.68
C HIS A 1114 -46.93 -19.26 -31.68
N GLY A 1115 -47.76 -19.20 -32.73
CA GLY A 1115 -48.91 -18.28 -32.84
C GLY A 1115 -48.55 -16.84 -33.25
N SER A 1116 -47.44 -16.30 -32.76
CA SER A 1116 -46.91 -14.99 -33.15
C SER A 1116 -45.37 -14.93 -33.00
N LEU A 1117 -44.74 -13.91 -33.58
CA LEU A 1117 -43.31 -13.67 -33.36
C LEU A 1117 -43.02 -13.29 -31.91
N GLU A 1118 -43.91 -12.50 -31.32
CA GLU A 1118 -43.94 -12.12 -29.91
C GLU A 1118 -44.00 -13.37 -29.03
N GLY A 1119 -44.92 -14.31 -29.31
CA GLY A 1119 -45.06 -15.55 -28.55
C GLY A 1119 -43.82 -16.45 -28.60
N TYR A 1120 -43.07 -16.46 -29.70
CA TYR A 1120 -41.80 -17.18 -29.78
C TYR A 1120 -40.66 -16.46 -29.04
N ALA A 1121 -40.56 -15.14 -29.16
CA ALA A 1121 -39.55 -14.37 -28.44
C ALA A 1121 -39.79 -14.42 -26.92
N ASP A 1122 -41.06 -14.38 -26.51
CA ASP A 1122 -41.51 -14.59 -25.13
C ASP A 1122 -41.10 -15.99 -24.66
N HIS A 1123 -41.41 -17.03 -25.43
CA HIS A 1123 -41.04 -18.41 -25.09
C HIS A 1123 -39.52 -18.64 -24.97
N LEU A 1124 -38.70 -17.93 -25.75
CA LEU A 1124 -37.23 -18.02 -25.66
C LEU A 1124 -36.67 -17.43 -24.37
N VAL A 1125 -37.33 -16.44 -23.78
CA VAL A 1125 -36.88 -15.82 -22.52
C VAL A 1125 -37.64 -16.32 -21.30
N GLU A 1126 -38.80 -16.97 -21.48
CA GLU A 1126 -39.68 -17.44 -20.41
C GLU A 1126 -38.96 -18.33 -19.37
N LEU A 1127 -38.04 -19.21 -19.79
CA LEU A 1127 -37.26 -20.06 -18.88
C LEU A 1127 -36.21 -19.27 -18.08
N ASP A 1128 -35.59 -18.27 -18.71
CA ASP A 1128 -34.59 -17.42 -18.06
C ASP A 1128 -35.27 -16.37 -17.16
N GLU A 1129 -36.44 -15.85 -17.55
CA GLU A 1129 -37.29 -14.98 -16.73
C GLU A 1129 -37.83 -15.72 -15.50
N ALA A 1130 -38.27 -16.97 -15.65
CA ALA A 1130 -38.68 -17.80 -14.52
C ALA A 1130 -37.50 -18.07 -13.56
N SER A 1131 -36.29 -18.30 -14.10
CA SER A 1131 -35.06 -18.44 -13.31
C SER A 1131 -34.71 -17.15 -12.56
N LEU A 1132 -34.82 -15.98 -13.22
CA LEU A 1132 -34.63 -14.68 -12.57
C LEU A 1132 -35.68 -14.39 -11.51
N GLN A 1133 -36.94 -14.74 -11.73
CA GLN A 1133 -38.01 -14.58 -10.73
C GLN A 1133 -37.74 -15.42 -9.49
N VAL A 1134 -37.33 -16.68 -9.66
CA VAL A 1134 -36.96 -17.53 -8.51
C VAL A 1134 -35.76 -16.97 -7.74
N GLN A 1135 -34.80 -16.36 -8.43
CA GLN A 1135 -33.65 -15.70 -7.80
C GLN A 1135 -34.05 -14.40 -7.09
N LEU A 1136 -34.92 -13.59 -7.69
CA LEU A 1136 -35.46 -12.36 -7.11
C LEU A 1136 -36.28 -12.68 -5.85
N ASP A 1137 -37.22 -13.61 -5.93
CA ASP A 1137 -38.05 -14.04 -4.81
C ASP A 1137 -37.21 -14.58 -3.66
N ARG A 1138 -36.15 -15.35 -3.96
CA ARG A 1138 -35.23 -15.87 -2.94
C ARG A 1138 -34.44 -14.74 -2.25
N ILE A 1139 -33.97 -13.75 -3.01
CA ILE A 1139 -33.24 -12.61 -2.45
C ILE A 1139 -34.17 -11.74 -1.60
N LEU A 1140 -35.37 -11.42 -2.10
CA LEU A 1140 -36.37 -10.63 -1.37
C LEU A 1140 -36.84 -11.35 -0.09
N ALA A 1141 -37.17 -12.64 -0.15
CA ALA A 1141 -37.59 -13.39 1.03
C ALA A 1141 -36.48 -13.56 2.08
N SER A 1142 -35.21 -13.63 1.66
CA SER A 1142 -34.06 -13.62 2.58
C SER A 1142 -33.89 -12.24 3.21
N TYR A 1143 -34.01 -11.18 2.40
CA TYR A 1143 -33.90 -9.80 2.84
C TYR A 1143 -34.99 -9.42 3.84
N GLU A 1144 -36.26 -9.71 3.56
CA GLU A 1144 -37.37 -9.40 4.45
C GLU A 1144 -37.22 -10.08 5.81
N ARG A 1145 -36.76 -11.33 5.83
CA ARG A 1145 -36.49 -12.07 7.07
C ARG A 1145 -35.34 -11.45 7.86
N GLU A 1146 -34.19 -11.21 7.21
CA GLU A 1146 -33.01 -10.62 7.85
C GLU A 1146 -33.28 -9.20 8.33
N ARG A 1147 -33.99 -8.39 7.53
CA ARG A 1147 -34.45 -7.04 7.89
C ARG A 1147 -35.40 -7.08 9.08
N GLY A 1148 -36.36 -8.00 9.10
CA GLY A 1148 -37.28 -8.18 10.23
C GLY A 1148 -36.54 -8.51 11.52
N GLU A 1149 -35.61 -9.47 11.49
CA GLU A 1149 -34.80 -9.85 12.67
C GLU A 1149 -33.89 -8.71 13.16
N LEU A 1150 -33.33 -7.91 12.24
CA LEU A 1150 -32.49 -6.76 12.59
C LEU A 1150 -33.30 -5.60 13.15
N LEU A 1151 -34.46 -5.29 12.56
CA LEU A 1151 -35.37 -4.28 13.08
C LEU A 1151 -35.91 -4.69 14.45
N GLU A 1152 -36.37 -5.93 14.61
CA GLU A 1152 -36.80 -6.47 15.92
C GLU A 1152 -35.66 -6.34 16.94
N ARG A 1153 -34.41 -6.66 16.58
CA ARG A 1153 -33.28 -6.49 17.50
C ARG A 1153 -33.00 -5.02 17.88
N VAL A 1154 -33.12 -4.09 16.94
CA VAL A 1154 -32.83 -2.66 17.15
C VAL A 1154 -33.96 -1.97 17.92
N TYR A 1155 -35.22 -2.35 17.65
CA TYR A 1155 -36.42 -1.68 18.16
C TYR A 1155 -37.09 -2.40 19.32
N ASP A 1156 -37.06 -3.74 19.34
CA ASP A 1156 -37.72 -4.58 20.35
C ASP A 1156 -36.73 -5.39 21.20
N GLY A 1157 -35.47 -5.47 20.76
CA GLY A 1157 -34.40 -6.16 21.44
C GLY A 1157 -34.00 -5.53 22.77
N GLU A 1158 -32.88 -5.97 23.34
CA GLU A 1158 -32.44 -5.78 24.73
C GLU A 1158 -32.65 -4.36 25.30
N ARG A 1159 -33.87 -4.07 25.78
CA ARG A 1159 -34.13 -2.86 26.56
C ARG A 1159 -33.39 -2.97 27.88
N ARG A 1160 -32.62 -1.92 28.19
CA ARG A 1160 -31.96 -1.76 29.47
C ARG A 1160 -33.02 -1.72 30.58
N PRO A 1161 -32.88 -2.53 31.64
CA PRO A 1161 -33.78 -2.44 32.78
C PRO A 1161 -33.52 -1.15 33.58
N GLY A 1162 -34.60 -0.47 33.96
CA GLY A 1162 -34.58 0.72 34.82
C GLY A 1162 -34.26 2.03 34.11
N ARG A 1163 -33.86 3.04 34.88
CA ARG A 1163 -33.49 4.39 34.42
C ARG A 1163 -32.04 4.49 33.96
N TYR A 1164 -31.78 5.37 32.98
CA TYR A 1164 -30.46 5.57 32.39
C TYR A 1164 -29.51 6.16 33.43
N LEU A 1165 -30.00 7.20 34.09
CA LEU A 1165 -29.38 7.84 35.21
C LEU A 1165 -30.08 7.36 36.49
N THR A 1166 -29.31 6.86 37.45
CA THR A 1166 -29.85 6.57 38.79
C THR A 1166 -29.61 7.72 39.75
N VAL A 1167 -29.10 8.83 39.23
CA VAL A 1167 -28.81 10.05 39.96
C VAL A 1167 -29.97 11.03 39.74
N ASP A 1168 -30.34 11.73 40.79
CA ASP A 1168 -31.29 12.82 40.73
C ASP A 1168 -30.57 14.18 40.70
N VAL A 1169 -31.37 15.24 40.63
CA VAL A 1169 -30.90 16.64 40.62
C VAL A 1169 -30.05 16.92 41.86
N ASP A 1170 -30.50 16.47 43.03
CA ASP A 1170 -29.83 16.68 44.31
C ASP A 1170 -28.44 16.04 44.31
N PHE A 1171 -28.31 14.81 43.78
CA PHE A 1171 -27.03 14.15 43.64
C PHE A 1171 -26.08 14.93 42.71
N LEU A 1172 -26.57 15.42 41.56
CA LEU A 1172 -25.74 16.21 40.64
C LEU A 1172 -25.31 17.55 41.23
N GLN A 1173 -26.20 18.25 41.93
CA GLN A 1173 -25.90 19.50 42.62
C GLN A 1173 -24.90 19.29 43.77
N ALA A 1174 -25.06 18.23 44.55
CA ALA A 1174 -24.18 17.89 45.67
C ALA A 1174 -22.85 17.24 45.25
N SER A 1175 -22.73 16.80 43.99
CA SER A 1175 -21.54 16.09 43.52
C SER A 1175 -20.30 16.99 43.50
N THR A 1176 -19.41 16.76 44.48
CA THR A 1176 -18.00 17.19 44.43
C THR A 1176 -17.25 16.45 43.32
N ARG A 1177 -15.97 16.80 43.05
CA ARG A 1177 -15.14 16.10 42.04
C ARG A 1177 -15.23 14.57 42.12
N SER A 1178 -15.39 14.00 43.32
CA SER A 1178 -15.51 12.54 43.55
C SER A 1178 -16.88 11.96 43.15
N GLY A 1179 -17.97 12.69 43.38
CA GLY A 1179 -19.33 12.28 42.99
C GLY A 1179 -19.55 12.33 41.47
N SER A 1180 -18.71 13.09 40.76
CA SER A 1180 -18.74 13.16 39.29
C SER A 1180 -18.51 11.81 38.63
N ILE A 1181 -17.72 10.93 39.25
CA ILE A 1181 -17.34 9.63 38.68
C ILE A 1181 -18.57 8.74 38.45
N VAL A 1182 -19.58 8.81 39.32
CA VAL A 1182 -20.75 7.91 39.24
C VAL A 1182 -21.60 8.21 38.03
N TRP A 1183 -22.04 9.46 37.84
CA TRP A 1183 -22.90 9.82 36.70
C TRP A 1183 -22.11 9.85 35.38
N ARG A 1184 -20.83 10.24 35.39
CA ARG A 1184 -19.94 10.16 34.21
C ARG A 1184 -19.81 8.74 33.70
N ARG A 1185 -19.64 7.79 34.63
CA ARG A 1185 -19.65 6.37 34.30
C ARG A 1185 -21.01 5.90 33.76
N GLN A 1186 -22.12 6.43 34.29
CA GLN A 1186 -23.45 6.09 33.78
C GLN A 1186 -23.67 6.60 32.35
N LEU A 1187 -23.29 7.85 32.06
CA LEU A 1187 -23.37 8.43 30.71
C LEU A 1187 -22.56 7.64 29.68
N ARG A 1188 -21.41 7.09 30.09
CA ARG A 1188 -20.57 6.30 29.18
C ARG A 1188 -21.05 4.87 29.06
N ASP A 1189 -21.27 4.18 30.18
CA ASP A 1189 -21.36 2.72 30.16
C ASP A 1189 -22.81 2.21 29.94
N ARG A 1190 -23.82 3.06 30.14
CA ARG A 1190 -25.24 2.67 30.19
C ARG A 1190 -26.16 3.07 29.02
N PRO A 1191 -25.72 3.68 27.89
CA PRO A 1191 -26.63 3.88 26.76
C PRO A 1191 -27.30 2.56 26.33
N SER A 1192 -28.61 2.57 26.17
CA SER A 1192 -29.38 1.38 25.76
C SER A 1192 -28.97 0.93 24.34
N PRO A 1193 -28.87 -0.38 24.07
CA PRO A 1193 -28.74 -0.87 22.69
C PRO A 1193 -30.07 -0.86 21.93
N ASN A 1194 -31.20 -0.60 22.62
CA ASN A 1194 -32.50 -0.43 22.00
C ASN A 1194 -32.65 1.03 21.51
N ARG A 1195 -32.97 1.21 20.24
CA ARG A 1195 -32.96 2.53 19.59
C ARG A 1195 -34.03 3.48 20.14
N LEU A 1196 -35.24 2.99 20.40
CA LEU A 1196 -36.30 3.81 21.01
C LEU A 1196 -35.97 4.19 22.45
N GLN A 1197 -35.36 3.27 23.19
CA GLN A 1197 -34.89 3.57 24.54
C GLN A 1197 -33.65 4.46 24.55
N ALA A 1198 -32.83 4.49 23.49
CA ALA A 1198 -31.74 5.47 23.38
C ALA A 1198 -32.28 6.91 23.29
N TYR A 1199 -33.42 7.14 22.63
CA TYR A 1199 -34.14 8.42 22.71
C TYR A 1199 -34.67 8.69 24.12
N GLU A 1200 -35.18 7.67 24.82
CA GLU A 1200 -35.62 7.81 26.22
C GLU A 1200 -34.45 8.15 27.15
N ASP A 1201 -33.28 7.56 26.93
CA ASP A 1201 -32.04 7.82 27.66
C ASP A 1201 -31.58 9.28 27.43
N GLU A 1202 -31.60 9.77 26.19
CA GLU A 1202 -31.31 11.17 25.86
C GLU A 1202 -32.29 12.13 26.54
N LEU A 1203 -33.60 11.86 26.41
CA LEU A 1203 -34.66 12.65 27.03
C LEU A 1203 -34.55 12.67 28.55
N GLU A 1204 -34.08 11.59 29.18
CA GLU A 1204 -33.86 11.54 30.62
C GLU A 1204 -32.74 12.50 31.06
N VAL A 1205 -31.65 12.61 30.29
CA VAL A 1205 -30.57 13.58 30.56
C VAL A 1205 -31.05 15.01 30.32
N LEU A 1206 -31.82 15.24 29.25
CA LEU A 1206 -32.40 16.56 28.95
C LEU A 1206 -33.38 17.01 30.04
N ALA A 1207 -34.22 16.10 30.55
CA ALA A 1207 -35.13 16.39 31.66
C ALA A 1207 -34.37 16.71 32.96
N LEU A 1208 -33.33 15.93 33.28
CA LEU A 1208 -32.47 16.20 34.44
C LEU A 1208 -31.75 17.55 34.33
N ALA A 1209 -31.29 17.90 33.12
CA ALA A 1209 -30.69 19.20 32.83
C ALA A 1209 -31.71 20.34 32.95
N ALA A 1210 -32.96 20.14 32.50
CA ALA A 1210 -34.05 21.10 32.67
C ALA A 1210 -34.39 21.32 34.15
N ASP A 1211 -34.42 20.26 34.96
CA ASP A 1211 -34.65 20.35 36.40
C ASP A 1211 -33.51 21.09 37.12
N LEU A 1212 -32.25 20.85 36.72
CA LEU A 1212 -31.09 21.64 37.20
C LEU A 1212 -31.19 23.13 36.83
N LEU A 1213 -31.95 23.44 35.78
CA LEU A 1213 -32.21 24.79 35.28
C LEU A 1213 -33.54 25.37 35.75
N ALA A 1214 -34.25 24.76 36.71
CA ALA A 1214 -35.54 25.26 37.18
C ALA A 1214 -35.49 26.72 37.69
N GLY A 1215 -34.34 27.18 38.21
CA GLY A 1215 -34.10 28.58 38.60
C GLY A 1215 -33.76 29.53 37.43
N ARG A 1216 -33.64 29.01 36.20
CA ARG A 1216 -33.23 29.72 34.97
C ARG A 1216 -34.19 29.38 33.81
N PRO A 1217 -35.44 29.89 33.83
CA PRO A 1217 -36.54 29.42 32.97
C PRO A 1217 -36.30 29.59 31.46
N ALA A 1218 -35.53 30.61 31.04
CA ALA A 1218 -35.18 30.78 29.62
C ALA A 1218 -34.29 29.64 29.09
N LEU A 1219 -33.36 29.15 29.92
CA LEU A 1219 -32.47 28.04 29.58
C LEU A 1219 -33.22 26.71 29.61
N ALA A 1220 -34.08 26.52 30.61
CA ALA A 1220 -34.96 25.34 30.70
C ALA A 1220 -35.90 25.23 29.48
N SER A 1221 -36.48 26.36 29.04
CA SER A 1221 -37.34 26.41 27.85
C SER A 1221 -36.60 26.02 26.56
N ALA A 1222 -35.34 26.43 26.40
CA ALA A 1222 -34.51 26.04 25.26
C ALA A 1222 -34.26 24.52 25.22
N LEU A 1223 -34.03 23.89 26.39
CA LEU A 1223 -33.89 22.44 26.49
C LEU A 1223 -35.22 21.71 26.25
N GLU A 1224 -36.35 22.25 26.68
CA GLU A 1224 -37.65 21.64 26.43
C GLU A 1224 -37.99 21.63 24.93
N ALA A 1225 -37.68 22.73 24.22
CA ALA A 1225 -37.80 22.77 22.75
C ALA A 1225 -36.88 21.74 22.07
N TYR A 1226 -35.70 21.48 22.65
CA TYR A 1226 -34.81 20.42 22.20
C TYR A 1226 -35.43 19.04 22.42
N ALA A 1227 -35.94 18.78 23.62
CA ALA A 1227 -36.58 17.53 24.00
C ALA A 1227 -37.80 17.23 23.10
N GLU A 1228 -38.58 18.24 22.71
CA GLU A 1228 -39.68 18.08 21.75
C GLU A 1228 -39.20 17.59 20.38
N ARG A 1229 -38.05 18.07 19.88
CA ARG A 1229 -37.48 17.54 18.63
C ARG A 1229 -37.09 16.08 18.76
N VAL A 1230 -36.44 15.72 19.88
CA VAL A 1230 -36.04 14.34 20.18
C VAL A 1230 -37.28 13.43 20.29
N ARG A 1231 -38.37 13.90 20.91
CA ARG A 1231 -39.67 13.19 20.94
C ARG A 1231 -40.27 13.00 19.56
N ALA A 1232 -40.24 14.03 18.71
CA ALA A 1232 -40.74 13.96 17.34
C ALA A 1232 -39.94 12.96 16.49
N THR A 1233 -38.61 12.96 16.58
CA THR A 1233 -37.76 11.98 15.89
C THR A 1233 -38.00 10.56 16.42
N ARG A 1234 -38.14 10.39 17.75
CA ARG A 1234 -38.52 9.10 18.34
C ARG A 1234 -39.86 8.60 17.81
N ALA A 1235 -40.86 9.46 17.68
CA ALA A 1235 -42.17 9.10 17.14
C ALA A 1235 -42.10 8.68 15.67
N ALA A 1236 -41.29 9.37 14.86
CA ALA A 1236 -41.04 8.98 13.48
C ALA A 1236 -40.35 7.61 13.37
N ASP A 1237 -39.35 7.36 14.22
CA ASP A 1237 -38.65 6.06 14.29
C ASP A 1237 -39.55 4.94 14.81
N ASP A 1238 -40.45 5.23 15.76
CA ASP A 1238 -41.44 4.28 16.27
C ASP A 1238 -42.47 3.92 15.19
N GLN A 1239 -42.92 4.92 14.42
CA GLN A 1239 -43.79 4.69 13.26
C GLN A 1239 -43.10 3.87 12.17
N LEU A 1240 -41.79 4.05 11.96
CA LEU A 1240 -41.03 3.22 11.03
C LEU A 1240 -40.94 1.76 11.49
N ALA A 1241 -40.80 1.53 12.79
CA ALA A 1241 -40.67 0.19 13.37
C ALA A 1241 -42.01 -0.55 13.48
N HIS A 1242 -43.08 0.15 13.89
CA HIS A 1242 -44.35 -0.47 14.27
C HIS A 1242 -45.55 -0.02 13.44
N GLY A 1243 -45.39 0.95 12.53
CA GLY A 1243 -46.47 1.44 11.68
C GLY A 1243 -46.70 0.56 10.45
N ASP A 1244 -47.97 0.30 10.12
CA ASP A 1244 -48.39 -0.37 8.88
C ASP A 1244 -47.94 0.36 7.60
N SER A 1245 -47.48 1.62 7.72
CA SER A 1245 -47.15 2.50 6.60
C SER A 1245 -45.69 2.43 6.11
N GLY A 1246 -44.83 1.62 6.75
CA GLY A 1246 -43.38 1.65 6.54
C GLY A 1246 -42.80 0.60 5.60
N VAL A 1247 -43.59 -0.41 5.19
CA VAL A 1247 -43.13 -1.39 4.21
C VAL A 1247 -43.42 -0.80 2.83
N VAL A 1248 -42.36 -0.45 2.09
CA VAL A 1248 -42.48 -0.32 0.64
C VAL A 1248 -43.03 -1.66 0.18
N ASP A 1249 -44.30 -1.69 -0.23
CA ASP A 1249 -44.95 -2.90 -0.70
C ASP A 1249 -44.24 -3.35 -1.98
N LEU A 1250 -43.26 -4.24 -1.81
CA LEU A 1250 -42.49 -4.82 -2.90
C LEU A 1250 -43.26 -5.97 -3.56
N THR A 1251 -44.52 -6.21 -3.17
CA THR A 1251 -45.34 -7.27 -3.78
C THR A 1251 -45.49 -6.96 -5.27
N PRO A 1252 -44.93 -7.79 -6.16
CA PRO A 1252 -44.90 -7.46 -7.57
C PRO A 1252 -46.32 -7.50 -8.15
N ALA A 1253 -46.80 -6.39 -8.72
CA ALA A 1253 -47.99 -6.40 -9.56
C ALA A 1253 -47.77 -7.39 -10.72
N LYS A 1254 -48.78 -8.20 -11.11
CA LYS A 1254 -48.72 -9.29 -12.12
C LYS A 1254 -48.24 -8.88 -13.54
N LEU A 1255 -47.04 -8.37 -13.65
CA LEU A 1255 -46.29 -8.04 -14.86
C LEU A 1255 -45.02 -8.91 -14.85
N GLY A 1256 -44.49 -9.27 -16.02
CA GLY A 1256 -43.25 -10.05 -16.09
C GLY A 1256 -42.09 -9.30 -15.44
N ILE A 1257 -41.16 -10.04 -14.82
CA ILE A 1257 -40.03 -9.47 -14.05
C ILE A 1257 -39.18 -8.49 -14.87
N VAL A 1258 -39.08 -8.73 -16.18
CA VAL A 1258 -38.36 -7.86 -17.11
C VAL A 1258 -39.07 -6.51 -17.28
N ASP A 1259 -40.41 -6.49 -17.29
CA ASP A 1259 -41.18 -5.25 -17.36
C ASP A 1259 -41.21 -4.50 -16.02
N GLN A 1260 -41.02 -5.19 -14.91
CA GLN A 1260 -40.95 -4.58 -13.56
C GLN A 1260 -39.59 -3.95 -13.24
N LEU A 1261 -38.51 -4.52 -13.79
CA LEU A 1261 -37.13 -4.10 -13.51
C LEU A 1261 -36.55 -3.12 -14.55
N GLN A 1262 -37.29 -2.80 -15.62
CA GLN A 1262 -36.91 -1.72 -16.52
C GLN A 1262 -37.13 -0.36 -15.85
N PRO A 1263 -36.15 0.58 -15.95
CA PRO A 1263 -36.33 1.93 -15.44
C PRO A 1263 -37.46 2.61 -16.23
N ARG A 1264 -38.51 3.05 -15.53
CA ARG A 1264 -39.54 3.94 -16.10
C ARG A 1264 -38.99 5.33 -16.36
#